data_AF-A0A2R6WVA5-F1
#
_entry.id   AF-A0A2R6WVA5-F1
#
_cell.length_a   1.000
_cell.length_b   1.000
_cell.length_c   1.000
_cell.angle_alpha   90.00
_cell.angle_beta   90.00
_cell.angle_gamma   90.00
#
_symmetry.space_group_name_H-M   'P 1'
#
loop_
_entity.id
_entity.type
_entity.pdbx_description
1 polymer ?
#
loop_
_entity_poly.entity_id
_entity_poly.type
_entity_poly.pdbx_seq_one_letter_code
_entity_poly.pdbx_strand_id
1 'polypeptide(L)'
;MHQMAYMPVIAPSRKRHERSTQKLSSQKSSFLKEYGDDYGYQDGPISVDELRSKEFARLQGSVYLDHAGTTLYAENQLKSVLLEFSTRLYGNPRIQYIQSESSTLSSSIVKAARAQVLASCNASAEEYSCVFTSGATAALKLVGETFPWTNESQYMYTTENHNSVLGIREYALDLGATVTPVDIFPSSSKLSGESGSEEFDVRKRSSQVRGPSGTSSDHISSRGHAVYNLFAFPHECNFSGAKFDLGLVSYVQEGRHTHFQRGQWLVLLDAAKGCSTSPPDLRKFPADFVAISFYKIFGYPTGLGALLVRKGASELMKKKYFGGGTVAVSIADEDFVQRRLNVEERLEDGTISFLSIAALRHGFTVLSQLNMAAIRRHTGSLTGYTASKLDAFRHYNGLQVCTLYGNHASKMKKNYCDPHSDQGPIIAFNMKRADGSWIGSREVEKLASLRRIHLRTGCFCNPGACAKYLGLSSNDMKENFEAGHVCWDDNDVINGRPTGAVRVSFGYMSTFEDCSSFLDLISTYFVERYNSKTAPLKEKDVNCLFSVVSNSFVETKPSGGSTVSLQSIIVYPIKSCAGFTAKSWPLGDCGLLYDRDWLIKSTSGEVLTQKKCPSMWSIKTHIDLETGILHVEAPNMKGGIDIPLNNVANCEPSSNVTLCSNPVGANQCGLDADRWFSEALETPCSLVKRDVKSRFIKPRRSTIGSGDKKVFEEEETELSFANEGQILLVSQSSVDNLNSRLVASTSQRDYERNREVRSDKQHFQVDVKRFRPNLVVVGSEAYDEDLWDTLAIGDEQFKVRGGCNRCTMVNIDQSSGKREALSEPLATLASYRRFKGQINFGILIEQARHCTDRRLSSKEDETSKDSNVDSDILKRSHNRLVHVGQRVRVVQTLTN
;
A
#
# COMPACT_ATOMS: atom_id res chain seq x y z
N MET A 1 47.40 7.48 -51.33
CA MET A 1 46.77 8.53 -50.50
C MET A 1 45.30 8.16 -50.33
N HIS A 2 45.03 7.21 -49.43
CA HIS A 2 44.56 7.42 -48.05
C HIS A 2 43.05 7.72 -47.95
N GLN A 3 42.32 6.59 -47.88
CA GLN A 3 41.00 6.43 -47.28
C GLN A 3 40.98 7.00 -45.85
N MET A 4 39.94 7.76 -45.50
CA MET A 4 39.52 7.94 -44.12
C MET A 4 38.25 7.14 -43.88
N ALA A 5 38.35 6.27 -42.88
CA ALA A 5 37.40 5.20 -42.57
C ALA A 5 36.13 5.74 -41.89
N TYR A 6 34.98 5.36 -42.44
CA TYR A 6 33.71 5.32 -41.71
C TYR A 6 33.79 4.22 -40.64
N MET A 7 33.76 4.58 -39.36
CA MET A 7 33.48 3.62 -38.28
C MET A 7 31.96 3.37 -38.23
N PRO A 8 31.48 2.13 -38.33
CA PRO A 8 30.07 1.83 -38.18
C PRO A 8 29.68 1.94 -36.70
N VAL A 9 28.76 2.86 -36.39
CA VAL A 9 28.00 2.82 -35.14
C VAL A 9 27.23 1.51 -35.13
N ILE A 10 27.60 0.59 -34.24
CA ILE A 10 26.94 -0.70 -34.06
C ILE A 10 25.52 -0.42 -33.56
N ALA A 11 24.55 -0.40 -34.48
CA ALA A 11 23.14 -0.36 -34.16
C ALA A 11 22.78 -1.60 -33.31
N PRO A 12 22.18 -1.45 -32.11
CA PRO A 12 21.61 -2.57 -31.40
C PRO A 12 20.53 -3.22 -32.26
N SER A 13 20.67 -4.53 -32.48
CA SER A 13 19.98 -5.30 -33.52
C SER A 13 18.43 -5.27 -33.43
N ARG A 14 17.78 -5.02 -34.58
CA ARG A 14 16.36 -5.31 -34.93
C ARG A 14 15.82 -6.63 -34.33
N LYS A 15 16.70 -7.63 -34.21
CA LYS A 15 16.45 -8.98 -33.64
C LYS A 15 15.94 -8.98 -32.19
N ARG A 16 16.19 -7.96 -31.37
CA ARG A 16 15.80 -7.98 -29.94
C ARG A 16 14.34 -7.61 -29.71
N HIS A 17 13.77 -6.75 -30.55
CA HIS A 17 12.35 -6.38 -30.55
C HIS A 17 11.47 -7.50 -31.10
N GLU A 18 11.85 -8.07 -32.25
CA GLU A 18 11.21 -9.28 -32.75
C GLU A 18 11.14 -10.34 -31.66
N ARG A 19 12.22 -10.56 -30.90
CA ARG A 19 12.23 -11.50 -29.77
C ARG A 19 11.29 -11.13 -28.62
N SER A 20 11.13 -9.86 -28.26
CA SER A 20 10.27 -9.40 -27.14
C SER A 20 8.78 -9.54 -27.48
N THR A 21 8.36 -9.03 -28.64
CA THR A 21 6.98 -9.17 -29.14
C THR A 21 6.65 -10.61 -29.51
N GLN A 22 7.59 -11.36 -30.09
CA GLN A 22 7.43 -12.80 -30.35
C GLN A 22 7.37 -13.62 -29.05
N LYS A 23 8.05 -13.18 -27.98
CA LYS A 23 7.92 -13.81 -26.65
C LYS A 23 6.54 -13.57 -26.06
N LEU A 24 6.01 -12.34 -26.06
CA LEU A 24 4.66 -12.07 -25.55
C LEU A 24 3.60 -12.79 -26.40
N SER A 25 3.75 -12.75 -27.72
CA SER A 25 2.87 -13.46 -28.66
C SER A 25 2.90 -14.98 -28.42
N SER A 26 4.09 -15.59 -28.27
CA SER A 26 4.20 -17.02 -27.96
C SER A 26 3.63 -17.38 -26.58
N GLN A 27 3.80 -16.53 -25.57
CA GLN A 27 3.18 -16.72 -24.25
C GLN A 27 1.65 -16.63 -24.31
N LYS A 28 1.09 -15.68 -25.07
CA LYS A 28 -0.36 -15.55 -25.29
C LYS A 28 -0.89 -16.75 -26.05
N SER A 29 -0.21 -17.21 -27.10
CA SER A 29 -0.58 -18.43 -27.82
C SER A 29 -0.56 -19.68 -26.94
N SER A 30 0.44 -19.83 -26.07
CA SER A 30 0.48 -20.93 -25.10
C SER A 30 -0.65 -20.83 -24.08
N PHE A 31 -1.00 -19.63 -23.62
CA PHE A 31 -2.11 -19.40 -22.71
C PHE A 31 -3.45 -19.74 -23.38
N LEU A 32 -3.69 -19.25 -24.60
CA LEU A 32 -4.91 -19.52 -25.35
C LEU A 32 -5.04 -21.00 -25.73
N LYS A 33 -3.93 -21.72 -25.94
CA LYS A 33 -3.98 -23.18 -26.12
C LYS A 33 -4.46 -23.92 -24.87
N GLU A 34 -4.15 -23.40 -23.69
CA GLU A 34 -4.49 -24.05 -22.41
C GLU A 34 -5.87 -23.62 -21.88
N TYR A 35 -6.20 -22.33 -22.02
CA TYR A 35 -7.38 -21.70 -21.42
C TYR A 35 -8.30 -21.01 -22.44
N GLY A 36 -8.08 -21.15 -23.74
CA GLY A 36 -8.82 -20.40 -24.76
C GLY A 36 -10.34 -20.47 -24.59
N ASP A 37 -10.87 -21.67 -24.35
CA ASP A 37 -12.32 -21.92 -24.16
C ASP A 37 -12.90 -21.22 -22.92
N ASP A 38 -12.07 -20.97 -21.90
CA ASP A 38 -12.46 -20.35 -20.63
C ASP A 38 -12.13 -18.84 -20.59
N TYR A 39 -11.21 -18.37 -21.43
CA TYR A 39 -10.71 -17.02 -21.40
C TYR A 39 -11.56 -16.06 -22.26
N GLY A 40 -12.16 -15.09 -21.57
CA GLY A 40 -12.91 -14.02 -22.19
C GLY A 40 -14.38 -14.38 -22.33
N TYR A 41 -15.06 -13.75 -23.29
CA TYR A 41 -16.52 -13.82 -23.45
C TYR A 41 -16.87 -14.27 -24.86
N GLN A 42 -16.48 -15.50 -25.24
CA GLN A 42 -16.68 -16.02 -26.60
C GLN A 42 -18.17 -16.03 -27.01
N ASP A 43 -19.05 -16.38 -26.08
CA ASP A 43 -20.51 -16.37 -26.26
C ASP A 43 -21.15 -15.02 -25.89
N GLY A 44 -20.33 -14.03 -25.52
CA GLY A 44 -20.77 -12.71 -25.10
C GLY A 44 -20.88 -11.73 -26.27
N PRO A 45 -21.56 -10.59 -26.08
CA PRO A 45 -21.79 -9.61 -27.15
C PRO A 45 -20.51 -8.88 -27.59
N ILE A 46 -19.45 -8.93 -26.79
CA ILE A 46 -18.15 -8.30 -27.04
C ILE A 46 -17.03 -9.17 -26.46
N SER A 47 -15.86 -9.17 -27.11
CA SER A 47 -14.66 -9.82 -26.57
C SER A 47 -14.12 -9.09 -25.34
N VAL A 48 -13.25 -9.75 -24.57
CA VAL A 48 -12.60 -9.11 -23.40
C VAL A 48 -11.73 -7.90 -23.80
N ASP A 49 -11.06 -7.97 -24.95
CA ASP A 49 -10.21 -6.88 -25.46
C ASP A 49 -11.06 -5.68 -25.91
N GLU A 50 -12.23 -5.92 -26.51
CA GLU A 50 -13.21 -4.88 -26.84
C GLU A 50 -13.85 -4.29 -25.58
N LEU A 51 -14.22 -5.12 -24.60
CA LEU A 51 -14.72 -4.66 -23.29
C LEU A 51 -13.69 -3.75 -22.63
N ARG A 52 -12.42 -4.17 -22.56
CA ARG A 52 -11.32 -3.41 -21.96
C ARG A 52 -11.14 -2.06 -22.64
N SER A 53 -11.13 -2.03 -23.97
CA SER A 53 -10.88 -0.81 -24.75
C SER A 53 -12.06 0.17 -24.74
N LYS A 54 -13.31 -0.31 -24.74
CA LYS A 54 -14.51 0.54 -24.78
C LYS A 54 -14.99 0.99 -23.39
N GLU A 55 -14.97 0.10 -22.40
CA GLU A 55 -15.57 0.36 -21.08
C GLU A 55 -14.55 0.73 -20.00
N PHE A 56 -13.26 0.48 -20.27
CA PHE A 56 -12.18 0.67 -19.31
C PHE A 56 -10.94 1.34 -19.93
N ALA A 57 -11.14 2.28 -20.87
CA ALA A 57 -10.05 2.99 -21.55
C ALA A 57 -9.08 3.67 -20.57
N ARG A 58 -9.57 4.09 -19.40
CA ARG A 58 -8.75 4.62 -18.29
C ARG A 58 -7.66 3.67 -17.76
N LEU A 59 -7.73 2.38 -18.06
CA LEU A 59 -6.68 1.40 -17.73
C LEU A 59 -5.56 1.35 -18.77
N GLN A 60 -5.61 2.16 -19.83
CA GLN A 60 -4.56 2.16 -20.85
C GLN A 60 -3.18 2.49 -20.23
N GLY A 61 -2.26 1.52 -20.32
CA GLY A 61 -0.91 1.65 -19.76
C GLY A 61 -0.84 1.51 -18.23
N SER A 62 -1.87 0.96 -17.59
CA SER A 62 -1.88 0.59 -16.17
C SER A 62 -2.49 -0.81 -16.00
N VAL A 63 -2.08 -1.53 -14.97
CA VAL A 63 -2.54 -2.88 -14.66
C VAL A 63 -3.21 -2.85 -13.29
N TYR A 64 -4.50 -3.18 -13.22
CA TYR A 64 -5.26 -3.13 -11.97
C TYR A 64 -5.54 -4.53 -11.46
N LEU A 65 -4.98 -4.88 -10.29
CA LEU A 65 -5.03 -6.20 -9.67
C LEU A 65 -5.54 -6.14 -8.21
N ASP A 66 -6.30 -5.10 -7.83
CA ASP A 66 -6.92 -4.98 -6.49
C ASP A 66 -8.47 -5.11 -6.53
N HIS A 67 -8.98 -5.98 -7.42
CA HIS A 67 -10.41 -6.28 -7.56
C HIS A 67 -11.07 -6.83 -6.27
N ALA A 68 -10.32 -7.50 -5.40
CA ALA A 68 -10.82 -7.94 -4.09
C ALA A 68 -10.98 -6.79 -3.08
N GLY A 69 -10.24 -5.69 -3.26
CA GLY A 69 -10.43 -4.44 -2.52
C GLY A 69 -11.66 -3.70 -3.02
N THR A 70 -11.66 -3.35 -4.30
CA THR A 70 -12.79 -2.79 -5.06
C THR A 70 -12.64 -3.17 -6.53
N THR A 71 -13.75 -3.48 -7.21
CA THR A 71 -13.70 -3.60 -8.67
C THR A 71 -13.97 -2.26 -9.33
N LEU A 72 -13.90 -2.19 -10.66
CA LEU A 72 -14.11 -0.96 -11.42
C LEU A 72 -15.45 -1.00 -12.15
N TYR A 73 -16.06 0.17 -12.31
CA TYR A 73 -17.32 0.35 -13.04
C TYR A 73 -17.10 0.52 -14.55
N ALA A 74 -18.06 0.08 -15.37
CA ALA A 74 -17.99 0.32 -16.81
C ALA A 74 -18.28 1.81 -17.14
N GLU A 75 -17.70 2.35 -18.20
CA GLU A 75 -17.99 3.73 -18.63
C GLU A 75 -19.46 3.91 -19.02
N ASN A 76 -20.04 2.95 -19.75
CA ASN A 76 -21.45 2.99 -20.12
C ASN A 76 -22.37 2.83 -18.91
N GLN A 77 -21.95 2.15 -17.84
CA GLN A 77 -22.71 2.12 -16.59
C GLN A 77 -22.92 3.53 -16.04
N LEU A 78 -21.87 4.35 -15.98
CA LEU A 78 -21.99 5.73 -15.50
C LEU A 78 -22.76 6.64 -16.46
N LYS A 79 -22.55 6.49 -17.76
CA LYS A 79 -23.31 7.26 -18.77
C LYS A 79 -24.81 6.98 -18.67
N SER A 80 -25.20 5.73 -18.49
CA SER A 80 -26.60 5.33 -18.31
C SER A 80 -27.20 5.86 -17.01
N VAL A 81 -26.43 5.86 -15.91
CA VAL A 81 -26.86 6.49 -14.65
C VAL A 81 -27.06 7.98 -14.82
N LEU A 82 -26.11 8.68 -15.46
CA LEU A 82 -26.20 10.13 -15.68
C LEU A 82 -27.40 10.48 -16.57
N LEU A 83 -27.60 9.73 -17.66
CA LEU A 83 -28.74 9.91 -18.55
C LEU A 83 -30.07 9.67 -17.82
N GLU A 84 -30.14 8.64 -16.98
CA GLU A 84 -31.34 8.36 -16.20
C GLU A 84 -31.65 9.50 -15.22
N PHE A 85 -30.65 10.01 -14.50
CA PHE A 85 -30.86 11.06 -13.50
C PHE A 85 -31.09 12.44 -14.13
N SER A 86 -30.60 12.69 -15.35
CA SER A 86 -30.87 13.94 -16.07
C SER A 86 -32.25 13.94 -16.74
N THR A 87 -32.85 12.78 -16.98
CA THR A 87 -34.13 12.65 -17.70
C THR A 87 -35.30 12.26 -16.80
N ARG A 88 -35.06 11.81 -15.57
CA ARG A 88 -36.10 11.36 -14.65
C ARG A 88 -36.07 12.13 -13.33
N LEU A 89 -37.25 12.50 -12.85
CA LEU A 89 -37.42 13.16 -11.56
C LEU A 89 -37.64 12.12 -10.46
N TYR A 90 -36.62 11.88 -9.63
CA TYR A 90 -36.73 11.02 -8.45
C TYR A 90 -37.05 11.83 -7.20
N GLY A 91 -38.07 11.40 -6.45
CA GLY A 91 -38.43 11.95 -5.15
C GLY A 91 -38.02 11.03 -4.01
N ASN A 92 -38.16 11.47 -2.76
CA ASN A 92 -37.98 10.58 -1.61
C ASN A 92 -39.02 9.45 -1.67
N PRO A 93 -38.65 8.15 -1.68
CA PRO A 93 -39.62 7.05 -1.71
C PRO A 93 -40.48 7.07 -0.45
N ARG A 94 -41.80 7.17 -0.63
CA ARG A 94 -42.78 7.12 0.47
C ARG A 94 -43.82 6.04 0.24
N ILE A 95 -44.50 5.63 1.32
CA ILE A 95 -45.55 4.61 1.27
C ILE A 95 -46.88 5.22 0.79
N GLN A 96 -47.41 4.60 -0.26
CA GLN A 96 -48.78 4.46 -0.81
C GLN A 96 -49.82 5.61 -0.80
N TYR A 97 -49.71 6.69 -0.04
CA TYR A 97 -50.81 7.67 0.10
C TYR A 97 -50.58 9.05 -0.53
N ILE A 98 -49.42 9.31 -1.14
CA ILE A 98 -49.14 10.57 -1.84
C ILE A 98 -48.86 10.28 -3.32
N GLN A 99 -49.71 10.81 -4.20
CA GLN A 99 -49.72 10.56 -5.64
C GLN A 99 -48.64 11.32 -6.44
N SER A 100 -47.52 11.73 -5.82
CA SER A 100 -46.45 12.39 -6.57
C SER A 100 -45.71 11.35 -7.42
N GLU A 101 -45.69 11.56 -8.73
CA GLU A 101 -45.06 10.66 -9.71
C GLU A 101 -43.60 10.32 -9.34
N SER A 102 -42.84 11.32 -8.87
CA SER A 102 -41.43 11.17 -8.51
C SER A 102 -41.19 10.22 -7.32
N SER A 103 -42.08 10.19 -6.33
CA SER A 103 -42.02 9.25 -5.20
C SER A 103 -42.40 7.83 -5.65
N THR A 104 -43.45 7.69 -6.46
CA THR A 104 -43.88 6.39 -7.00
C THR A 104 -42.80 5.75 -7.86
N LEU A 105 -42.10 6.57 -8.66
CA LEU A 105 -40.97 6.12 -9.48
C LEU A 105 -39.81 5.61 -8.60
N SER A 106 -39.44 6.36 -7.55
CA SER A 106 -38.43 5.95 -6.57
C SER A 106 -38.80 4.62 -5.88
N SER A 107 -40.03 4.49 -5.39
CA SER A 107 -40.50 3.26 -4.74
C SER A 107 -40.49 2.07 -5.69
N SER A 108 -40.92 2.27 -6.94
CA SER A 108 -40.95 1.22 -7.97
C SER A 108 -39.54 0.76 -8.33
N ILE A 109 -38.58 1.67 -8.47
CA ILE A 109 -37.21 1.28 -8.81
C ILE A 109 -36.51 0.59 -7.64
N VAL A 110 -36.75 1.02 -6.41
CA VAL A 110 -36.22 0.34 -5.21
C VAL A 110 -36.76 -1.09 -5.14
N LYS A 111 -38.07 -1.29 -5.37
CA LYS A 111 -38.69 -2.63 -5.41
C LYS A 111 -38.08 -3.50 -6.50
N ALA A 112 -37.88 -2.96 -7.70
CA ALA A 112 -37.24 -3.67 -8.80
C ALA A 112 -35.78 -4.04 -8.48
N ALA A 113 -35.03 -3.13 -7.86
CA ALA A 113 -33.66 -3.40 -7.43
C ALA A 113 -33.60 -4.52 -6.38
N ARG A 114 -34.51 -4.56 -5.40
CA ARG A 114 -34.58 -5.69 -4.44
C ARG A 114 -34.79 -7.03 -5.13
N ALA A 115 -35.71 -7.09 -6.10
CA ALA A 115 -35.96 -8.29 -6.88
C ALA A 115 -34.72 -8.73 -7.68
N GLN A 116 -33.98 -7.79 -8.27
CA GLN A 116 -32.73 -8.09 -8.97
C GLN A 116 -31.65 -8.67 -8.03
N VAL A 117 -31.50 -8.10 -6.82
CA VAL A 117 -30.53 -8.62 -5.85
C VAL A 117 -30.91 -10.04 -5.41
N LEU A 118 -32.18 -10.29 -5.09
CA LEU A 118 -32.66 -11.64 -4.74
C LEU A 118 -32.43 -12.65 -5.87
N ALA A 119 -32.78 -12.28 -7.10
CA ALA A 119 -32.57 -13.11 -8.28
C ALA A 119 -31.08 -13.43 -8.50
N SER A 120 -30.18 -12.48 -8.21
CA SER A 120 -28.73 -12.72 -8.34
C SER A 120 -28.19 -13.80 -7.41
N CYS A 121 -28.91 -14.16 -6.34
CA CYS A 121 -28.55 -15.21 -5.39
C CYS A 121 -29.54 -16.40 -5.42
N ASN A 122 -30.34 -16.54 -6.49
CA ASN A 122 -31.40 -17.55 -6.61
C ASN A 122 -32.35 -17.59 -5.39
N ALA A 123 -32.62 -16.44 -4.77
CA ALA A 123 -33.48 -16.31 -3.60
C ALA A 123 -34.92 -15.95 -4.00
N SER A 124 -35.91 -16.65 -3.44
CA SER A 124 -37.31 -16.29 -3.61
C SER A 124 -37.69 -15.11 -2.72
N ALA A 125 -38.45 -14.14 -3.26
CA ALA A 125 -39.04 -13.06 -2.47
C ALA A 125 -40.12 -13.54 -1.48
N GLU A 126 -40.59 -14.78 -1.64
CA GLU A 126 -41.48 -15.43 -0.66
C GLU A 126 -40.72 -15.83 0.61
N GLU A 127 -39.45 -16.24 0.47
CA GLU A 127 -38.62 -16.75 1.57
C GLU A 127 -37.63 -15.73 2.12
N TYR A 128 -37.22 -14.76 1.31
CA TYR A 128 -36.20 -13.77 1.65
C TYR A 128 -36.69 -12.33 1.46
N SER A 129 -36.22 -11.46 2.35
CA SER A 129 -36.26 -10.01 2.19
C SER A 129 -34.86 -9.48 1.88
N CYS A 130 -34.78 -8.47 1.03
CA CYS A 130 -33.54 -7.74 0.75
C CYS A 130 -33.59 -6.42 1.50
N VAL A 131 -32.61 -6.15 2.36
CA VAL A 131 -32.47 -4.91 3.14
C VAL A 131 -31.23 -4.17 2.64
N PHE A 132 -31.36 -2.94 2.16
CA PHE A 132 -30.23 -2.15 1.70
C PHE A 132 -29.48 -1.56 2.89
N THR A 133 -28.15 -1.61 2.81
CA THR A 133 -27.23 -1.11 3.83
C THR A 133 -26.11 -0.32 3.15
N SER A 134 -25.21 0.31 3.90
CA SER A 134 -24.06 1.02 3.30
C SER A 134 -22.94 0.08 2.79
N GLY A 135 -23.11 -1.23 2.91
CA GLY A 135 -22.15 -2.26 2.51
C GLY A 135 -22.26 -3.51 3.39
N ALA A 136 -21.54 -4.58 3.03
CA ALA A 136 -21.52 -5.82 3.81
C ALA A 136 -21.14 -5.61 5.29
N THR A 137 -20.28 -4.63 5.60
CA THR A 137 -19.93 -4.32 7.00
C THR A 137 -21.14 -3.81 7.80
N ALA A 138 -21.98 -2.96 7.20
CA ALA A 138 -23.20 -2.49 7.85
C ALA A 138 -24.25 -3.61 7.95
N ALA A 139 -24.35 -4.48 6.96
CA ALA A 139 -25.17 -5.69 7.01
C ALA A 139 -24.76 -6.64 8.16
N LEU A 140 -23.47 -6.94 8.27
CA LEU A 140 -22.89 -7.78 9.34
C LEU A 140 -23.11 -7.14 10.72
N LYS A 141 -22.87 -5.83 10.85
CA LYS A 141 -23.15 -5.08 12.08
C LYS A 141 -24.62 -5.18 12.45
N LEU A 142 -25.54 -4.96 11.50
CA LEU A 142 -26.98 -5.02 11.74
C LEU A 142 -27.41 -6.39 12.25
N VAL A 143 -26.87 -7.48 11.69
CA VAL A 143 -27.12 -8.83 12.23
C VAL A 143 -26.63 -8.92 13.67
N GLY A 144 -25.37 -8.57 13.93
CA GLY A 144 -24.82 -8.63 15.30
C GLY A 144 -25.59 -7.79 16.33
N GLU A 145 -26.01 -6.58 15.96
CA GLU A 145 -26.73 -5.65 16.85
C GLU A 145 -28.17 -6.10 17.15
N THR A 146 -28.82 -6.78 16.21
CA THR A 146 -30.25 -7.15 16.31
C THR A 146 -30.47 -8.62 16.63
N PHE A 147 -29.45 -9.47 16.58
CA PHE A 147 -29.56 -10.88 16.92
C PHE A 147 -30.00 -11.04 18.40
N PRO A 148 -30.88 -12.01 18.73
CA PRO A 148 -31.43 -12.17 20.08
C PRO A 148 -30.42 -12.89 21.00
N TRP A 149 -29.25 -12.31 21.21
CA TRP A 149 -28.22 -12.87 22.08
C TRP A 149 -28.73 -13.06 23.51
N THR A 150 -28.28 -14.17 24.11
CA THR A 150 -28.43 -14.47 25.53
C THR A 150 -27.10 -14.95 26.07
N ASN A 151 -26.95 -15.03 27.38
CA ASN A 151 -25.79 -15.65 28.02
C ASN A 151 -25.65 -17.16 27.72
N GLU A 152 -26.70 -17.80 27.17
CA GLU A 152 -26.69 -19.19 26.72
C GLU A 152 -26.36 -19.33 25.23
N SER A 153 -26.34 -18.22 24.48
CA SER A 153 -26.05 -18.22 23.04
C SER A 153 -24.58 -18.56 22.76
N GLN A 154 -24.36 -19.14 21.59
CA GLN A 154 -23.04 -19.38 21.02
C GLN A 154 -22.88 -18.62 19.70
N TYR A 155 -21.72 -17.97 19.54
CA TYR A 155 -21.30 -17.38 18.28
C TYR A 155 -20.02 -18.05 17.79
N MET A 156 -20.10 -18.74 16.66
CA MET A 156 -18.96 -19.36 16.00
C MET A 156 -18.63 -18.64 14.70
N TYR A 157 -17.35 -18.51 14.39
CA TYR A 157 -16.92 -17.97 13.10
C TYR A 157 -15.61 -18.56 12.62
N THR A 158 -15.45 -18.74 11.31
CA THR A 158 -14.20 -19.23 10.74
C THR A 158 -13.08 -18.20 10.84
N THR A 159 -11.84 -18.64 11.03
CA THR A 159 -10.70 -17.71 11.19
C THR A 159 -10.39 -16.89 9.94
N GLU A 160 -10.89 -17.32 8.79
CA GLU A 160 -10.73 -16.65 7.49
C GLU A 160 -11.75 -15.54 7.24
N ASN A 161 -12.58 -15.18 8.22
CA ASN A 161 -13.50 -14.07 8.09
C ASN A 161 -12.81 -12.70 8.09
N HIS A 162 -13.42 -11.75 7.39
CA HIS A 162 -13.04 -10.34 7.47
C HIS A 162 -13.33 -9.76 8.87
N ASN A 163 -12.57 -8.73 9.28
CA ASN A 163 -12.73 -8.03 10.57
C ASN A 163 -14.17 -7.64 10.92
N SER A 164 -14.98 -7.33 9.90
CA SER A 164 -16.40 -6.94 10.10
C SER A 164 -17.24 -8.05 10.73
N VAL A 165 -16.90 -9.33 10.49
CA VAL A 165 -17.53 -10.48 11.14
C VAL A 165 -17.02 -10.60 12.58
N LEU A 166 -15.70 -10.43 12.81
CA LEU A 166 -15.13 -10.42 14.15
C LEU A 166 -15.79 -9.35 15.03
N GLY A 167 -16.19 -8.20 14.48
CA GLY A 167 -16.91 -7.16 15.21
C GLY A 167 -18.25 -7.61 15.82
N ILE A 168 -18.91 -8.65 15.29
CA ILE A 168 -20.14 -9.21 15.85
C ILE A 168 -19.90 -9.80 17.24
N ARG A 169 -18.68 -10.29 17.50
CA ARG A 169 -18.26 -10.82 18.80
C ARG A 169 -18.58 -9.87 19.95
N GLU A 170 -18.43 -8.57 19.73
CA GLU A 170 -18.60 -7.58 20.80
C GLU A 170 -20.04 -7.58 21.33
N TYR A 171 -21.05 -7.60 20.45
CA TYR A 171 -22.46 -7.71 20.86
C TYR A 171 -22.77 -9.02 21.57
N ALA A 172 -22.20 -10.13 21.09
CA ALA A 172 -22.39 -11.44 21.70
C ALA A 172 -21.77 -11.49 23.11
N LEU A 173 -20.50 -11.08 23.26
CA LEU A 173 -19.79 -11.08 24.53
C LEU A 173 -20.43 -10.14 25.56
N ASP A 174 -20.90 -8.96 25.14
CA ASP A 174 -21.52 -7.98 26.04
C ASP A 174 -22.82 -8.50 26.67
N LEU A 175 -23.48 -9.47 26.02
CA LEU A 175 -24.66 -10.17 26.52
C LEU A 175 -24.34 -11.54 27.14
N GLY A 176 -23.05 -11.81 27.38
CA GLY A 176 -22.57 -13.01 28.07
C GLY A 176 -22.51 -14.27 27.20
N ALA A 177 -22.73 -14.16 25.89
CA ALA A 177 -22.67 -15.30 24.98
C ALA A 177 -21.23 -15.85 24.85
N THR A 178 -21.10 -17.13 24.52
CA THR A 178 -19.80 -17.74 24.25
C THR A 178 -19.39 -17.53 22.80
N VAL A 179 -18.16 -17.05 22.57
CA VAL A 179 -17.63 -16.82 21.21
C VAL A 179 -16.46 -17.75 20.91
N THR A 180 -16.54 -18.51 19.82
CA THR A 180 -15.56 -19.54 19.48
C THR A 180 -15.10 -19.42 18.02
N PRO A 181 -13.85 -19.01 17.75
CA PRO A 181 -13.27 -19.11 16.42
C PRO A 181 -13.08 -20.59 16.04
N VAL A 182 -13.29 -20.93 14.76
CA VAL A 182 -13.13 -22.30 14.26
C VAL A 182 -12.27 -22.35 12.99
N ASP A 183 -11.62 -23.48 12.77
CA ASP A 183 -11.04 -23.84 11.47
C ASP A 183 -11.88 -24.96 10.85
N ILE A 184 -12.10 -24.88 9.54
CA ILE A 184 -12.85 -25.89 8.78
C ILE A 184 -11.89 -26.62 7.85
N PHE A 185 -11.94 -27.94 7.91
CA PHE A 185 -11.22 -28.81 6.98
C PHE A 185 -12.20 -29.74 6.27
N PRO A 186 -11.95 -30.11 5.00
CA PRO A 186 -12.68 -31.20 4.36
C PRO A 186 -12.44 -32.50 5.14
N SER A 187 -13.47 -33.31 5.37
CA SER A 187 -13.30 -34.60 6.04
C SER A 187 -12.36 -35.52 5.24
N SER A 188 -11.55 -36.30 5.96
CA SER A 188 -10.62 -37.29 5.40
C SER A 188 -11.33 -38.41 4.61
N SER A 189 -12.65 -38.56 4.72
CA SER A 189 -13.46 -39.53 3.97
C SER A 189 -13.63 -39.23 2.49
N LYS A 190 -13.34 -38.00 2.01
CA LYS A 190 -13.33 -37.69 0.56
C LYS A 190 -12.24 -38.45 -0.22
N LEU A 191 -11.27 -39.08 0.45
CA LEU A 191 -10.22 -39.89 -0.18
C LEU A 191 -10.67 -41.31 -0.58
N SER A 192 -11.81 -41.81 -0.09
CA SER A 192 -12.27 -43.19 -0.32
C SER A 192 -13.45 -43.36 -1.30
N GLY A 193 -13.94 -42.28 -1.93
CA GLY A 193 -14.88 -42.38 -3.06
C GLY A 193 -16.28 -42.94 -2.74
N GLU A 194 -16.69 -42.99 -1.47
CA GLU A 194 -18.05 -43.38 -1.10
C GLU A 194 -18.99 -42.17 -1.00
N SER A 195 -20.18 -42.32 -1.58
CA SER A 195 -21.28 -41.36 -1.66
C SER A 195 -22.00 -41.13 -0.32
N GLY A 196 -21.25 -40.73 0.72
CA GLY A 196 -21.79 -40.31 2.01
C GLY A 196 -22.12 -38.82 2.05
N SER A 197 -23.05 -38.42 2.94
CA SER A 197 -23.34 -37.01 3.24
C SER A 197 -22.07 -36.23 3.57
N GLU A 198 -21.88 -35.05 2.97
CA GLU A 198 -20.66 -34.27 3.18
C GLU A 198 -20.43 -33.97 4.66
N GLU A 199 -19.27 -34.42 5.15
CA GLU A 199 -18.83 -34.29 6.52
C GLU A 199 -17.69 -33.26 6.57
N PHE A 200 -17.74 -32.36 7.55
CA PHE A 200 -16.74 -31.30 7.76
C PHE A 200 -16.03 -31.54 9.10
N ASP A 201 -14.71 -31.39 9.13
CA ASP A 201 -13.94 -31.36 10.39
C ASP A 201 -13.88 -29.92 10.91
N VAL A 202 -14.68 -29.64 11.94
CA VAL A 202 -14.78 -28.32 12.58
C VAL A 202 -13.93 -28.27 13.85
N ARG A 203 -12.75 -27.67 13.75
CA ARG A 203 -11.82 -27.57 14.88
C ARG A 203 -12.01 -26.27 15.64
N LYS A 204 -12.46 -26.37 16.88
CA LYS A 204 -12.66 -25.23 17.78
C LYS A 204 -11.33 -24.70 18.30
N ARG A 205 -11.15 -23.37 18.26
CA ARG A 205 -10.08 -22.68 18.98
C ARG A 205 -10.57 -22.25 20.37
N SER A 206 -9.70 -21.61 21.14
CA SER A 206 -10.00 -21.10 22.48
C SER A 206 -11.26 -20.22 22.46
N SER A 207 -12.24 -20.61 23.26
CA SER A 207 -13.50 -19.87 23.41
C SER A 207 -13.31 -18.64 24.29
N GLN A 208 -14.10 -17.61 24.03
CA GLN A 208 -14.07 -16.31 24.69
C GLN A 208 -15.41 -16.07 25.38
N VAL A 209 -15.38 -15.60 26.63
CA VAL A 209 -16.56 -15.22 27.42
C VAL A 209 -16.20 -13.99 28.23
N ARG A 210 -17.06 -12.96 28.26
CA ARG A 210 -16.96 -11.85 29.22
C ARG A 210 -17.92 -12.15 30.38
N GLY A 211 -17.37 -12.54 31.52
CA GLY A 211 -18.15 -12.71 32.75
C GLY A 211 -18.01 -11.50 33.67
N PRO A 212 -19.02 -11.16 34.49
CA PRO A 212 -18.83 -10.24 35.60
C PRO A 212 -17.91 -10.89 36.64
N SER A 213 -16.83 -10.21 37.00
CA SER A 213 -16.03 -10.59 38.16
C SER A 213 -16.87 -10.46 39.43
N GLY A 214 -17.35 -11.59 39.96
CA GLY A 214 -17.95 -11.70 41.29
C GLY A 214 -19.42 -11.33 41.37
N THR A 215 -20.30 -12.33 41.27
CA THR A 215 -21.07 -12.87 42.42
C THR A 215 -21.82 -14.10 41.95
N SER A 216 -21.64 -15.17 42.69
CA SER A 216 -22.41 -16.42 42.59
C SER A 216 -23.90 -16.17 42.81
N SER A 217 -24.69 -17.05 42.18
CA SER A 217 -26.07 -17.43 42.51
C SER A 217 -27.13 -16.33 42.41
N ASP A 218 -27.70 -16.19 41.21
CA ASP A 218 -29.14 -16.42 41.03
C ASP A 218 -29.36 -17.02 39.63
N HIS A 219 -29.16 -18.33 39.53
CA HIS A 219 -29.63 -19.11 38.39
C HIS A 219 -31.16 -19.19 38.44
N ILE A 220 -31.84 -18.09 38.11
CA ILE A 220 -33.18 -18.20 37.56
C ILE A 220 -32.97 -18.78 36.17
N SER A 221 -32.97 -20.12 36.07
CA SER A 221 -33.21 -20.79 34.81
C SER A 221 -34.56 -20.28 34.30
N SER A 222 -34.56 -19.33 33.37
CA SER A 222 -35.77 -18.92 32.67
C SER A 222 -36.18 -20.09 31.76
N ARG A 223 -36.82 -21.11 32.37
CA ARG A 223 -37.48 -22.21 31.67
C ARG A 223 -38.58 -21.58 30.80
N GLY A 224 -38.28 -21.33 29.52
CA GLY A 224 -39.26 -20.83 28.56
C GLY A 224 -38.75 -20.07 27.33
N HIS A 225 -37.50 -19.58 27.31
CA HIS A 225 -37.01 -18.81 26.15
C HIS A 225 -36.19 -19.69 25.17
N ALA A 226 -36.55 -19.61 23.88
CA ALA A 226 -35.77 -20.24 22.81
C ALA A 226 -34.38 -19.61 22.69
N VAL A 227 -33.34 -20.43 22.68
CA VAL A 227 -31.94 -20.01 22.51
C VAL A 227 -31.56 -20.10 21.04
N TYR A 228 -30.92 -19.05 20.53
CA TYR A 228 -30.39 -19.02 19.16
C TYR A 228 -28.87 -18.83 19.18
N ASN A 229 -28.22 -19.54 18.27
CA ASN A 229 -26.79 -19.54 18.03
C ASN A 229 -26.50 -19.05 16.61
N LEU A 230 -25.36 -18.42 16.40
CA LEU A 230 -24.97 -17.88 15.10
C LEU A 230 -23.64 -18.47 14.66
N PHE A 231 -23.55 -18.90 13.41
CA PHE A 231 -22.32 -19.34 12.77
C PHE A 231 -22.02 -18.47 11.54
N ALA A 232 -20.84 -17.86 11.48
CA ALA A 232 -20.46 -16.98 10.38
C ALA A 232 -19.23 -17.49 9.61
N PHE A 233 -19.31 -17.51 8.29
CA PHE A 233 -18.16 -17.85 7.43
C PHE A 233 -18.20 -17.05 6.11
N PRO A 234 -17.03 -16.80 5.49
CA PRO A 234 -17.00 -16.11 4.22
C PRO A 234 -17.35 -17.08 3.08
N HIS A 235 -18.10 -16.61 2.09
CA HIS A 235 -18.26 -17.39 0.87
C HIS A 235 -16.91 -17.56 0.14
N GLU A 236 -16.12 -16.48 0.12
CA GLU A 236 -14.77 -16.45 -0.44
C GLU A 236 -13.88 -15.62 0.48
N CYS A 237 -12.76 -16.20 0.94
CA CYS A 237 -11.79 -15.53 1.79
C CYS A 237 -11.14 -14.37 1.04
N ASN A 238 -11.29 -13.14 1.54
CA ASN A 238 -10.73 -11.95 0.91
C ASN A 238 -9.19 -11.88 1.01
N PHE A 239 -8.57 -12.71 1.87
CA PHE A 239 -7.13 -12.84 1.97
C PHE A 239 -6.59 -13.75 0.87
N SER A 240 -6.93 -15.05 0.92
CA SER A 240 -6.34 -16.08 0.07
C SER A 240 -7.12 -16.39 -1.20
N GLY A 241 -8.40 -16.02 -1.27
CA GLY A 241 -9.32 -16.47 -2.32
C GLY A 241 -9.91 -17.85 -2.11
N ALA A 242 -9.55 -18.57 -1.04
CA ALA A 242 -10.16 -19.86 -0.75
C ALA A 242 -11.69 -19.72 -0.61
N LYS A 243 -12.44 -20.57 -1.31
CA LYS A 243 -13.90 -20.63 -1.21
C LYS A 243 -14.30 -21.72 -0.24
N PHE A 244 -15.34 -21.44 0.53
CA PHE A 244 -15.92 -22.42 1.44
C PHE A 244 -17.03 -23.19 0.73
N ASP A 245 -17.12 -24.48 1.04
CA ASP A 245 -18.23 -25.30 0.57
C ASP A 245 -19.53 -24.82 1.21
N LEU A 246 -20.51 -24.45 0.38
CA LEU A 246 -21.80 -23.97 0.84
C LEU A 246 -22.65 -25.09 1.46
N GLY A 247 -22.29 -26.36 1.30
CA GLY A 247 -22.86 -27.47 2.07
C GLY A 247 -22.71 -27.29 3.60
N LEU A 248 -21.76 -26.46 4.03
CA LEU A 248 -21.59 -26.07 5.43
C LEU A 248 -22.83 -25.38 6.02
N VAL A 249 -23.64 -24.69 5.19
CA VAL A 249 -24.89 -24.05 5.64
C VAL A 249 -25.82 -25.08 6.28
N SER A 250 -26.18 -26.13 5.53
CA SER A 250 -27.06 -27.19 6.03
C SER A 250 -26.41 -27.97 7.17
N TYR A 251 -25.11 -28.26 7.06
CA TYR A 251 -24.34 -28.94 8.12
C TYR A 251 -24.44 -28.23 9.47
N VAL A 252 -24.36 -26.90 9.46
CA VAL A 252 -24.44 -26.11 10.68
C VAL A 252 -25.87 -25.98 11.19
N GLN A 253 -26.85 -25.71 10.32
CA GLN A 253 -28.26 -25.60 10.70
C GLN A 253 -28.81 -26.90 11.31
N GLU A 254 -28.32 -28.06 10.86
CA GLU A 254 -28.61 -29.38 11.41
C GLU A 254 -27.87 -29.69 12.73
N GLY A 255 -27.00 -28.78 13.19
CA GLY A 255 -26.23 -28.93 14.42
C GLY A 255 -25.09 -29.95 14.36
N ARG A 256 -24.73 -30.46 13.17
CA ARG A 256 -23.75 -31.57 13.02
C ARG A 256 -22.33 -31.24 13.47
N HIS A 257 -21.97 -29.95 13.49
CA HIS A 257 -20.67 -29.46 13.96
C HIS A 257 -20.49 -29.49 15.49
N THR A 258 -21.52 -29.85 16.25
CA THR A 258 -21.50 -29.81 17.71
C THR A 258 -22.19 -31.02 18.32
N HIS A 259 -21.59 -31.58 19.39
CA HIS A 259 -22.22 -32.63 20.19
C HIS A 259 -23.32 -32.10 21.13
N PHE A 260 -23.47 -30.77 21.23
CA PHE A 260 -24.47 -30.09 22.05
C PHE A 260 -25.57 -29.49 21.16
N GLN A 261 -26.81 -29.93 21.32
CA GLN A 261 -28.01 -29.45 20.58
C GLN A 261 -28.75 -28.29 21.29
N ARG A 262 -28.13 -27.62 22.27
CA ARG A 262 -28.83 -26.54 22.98
C ARG A 262 -28.94 -25.30 22.08
N GLY A 263 -30.16 -24.96 21.71
CA GLY A 263 -30.49 -23.80 20.88
C GLY A 263 -30.41 -24.07 19.37
N GLN A 264 -31.10 -23.24 18.59
CA GLN A 264 -31.15 -23.35 17.13
C GLN A 264 -29.97 -22.61 16.49
N TRP A 265 -29.29 -23.25 15.54
CA TRP A 265 -28.19 -22.65 14.78
C TRP A 265 -28.68 -21.92 13.54
N LEU A 266 -28.25 -20.67 13.40
CA LEU A 266 -28.47 -19.83 12.23
C LEU A 266 -27.13 -19.54 11.55
N VAL A 267 -27.16 -19.37 10.23
CA VAL A 267 -25.96 -19.18 9.41
C VAL A 267 -25.92 -17.78 8.79
N LEU A 268 -24.80 -17.10 9.01
CA LEU A 268 -24.46 -15.82 8.38
C LEU A 268 -23.34 -16.03 7.35
N LEU A 269 -23.67 -15.86 6.08
CA LEU A 269 -22.73 -15.94 4.99
C LEU A 269 -22.20 -14.55 4.61
N ASP A 270 -20.91 -14.30 4.80
CA ASP A 270 -20.24 -13.11 4.25
C ASP A 270 -19.95 -13.34 2.76
N ALA A 271 -20.88 -12.91 1.90
CA ALA A 271 -20.78 -13.04 0.45
C ALA A 271 -20.14 -11.82 -0.23
N ALA A 272 -19.56 -10.87 0.54
CA ALA A 272 -19.06 -9.61 0.01
C ALA A 272 -18.03 -9.79 -1.11
N LYS A 273 -17.16 -10.81 -1.02
CA LYS A 273 -16.23 -11.16 -2.10
C LYS A 273 -16.79 -12.20 -3.05
N GLY A 274 -17.44 -13.25 -2.55
CA GLY A 274 -17.91 -14.37 -3.38
C GLY A 274 -18.87 -13.93 -4.50
N CYS A 275 -19.77 -12.99 -4.23
CA CYS A 275 -20.72 -12.48 -5.23
C CYS A 275 -20.08 -11.87 -6.49
N SER A 276 -18.80 -11.50 -6.48
CA SER A 276 -18.13 -10.95 -7.67
C SER A 276 -17.95 -11.97 -8.79
N THR A 277 -17.94 -13.27 -8.47
CA THR A 277 -17.65 -14.36 -9.41
C THR A 277 -18.54 -15.58 -9.22
N SER A 278 -19.16 -15.73 -8.05
CA SER A 278 -20.03 -16.84 -7.73
C SER A 278 -21.01 -16.36 -6.65
N PRO A 279 -22.14 -15.74 -7.01
CA PRO A 279 -23.20 -15.48 -6.04
C PRO A 279 -23.69 -16.81 -5.43
N PRO A 280 -24.02 -16.86 -4.13
CA PRO A 280 -24.52 -18.08 -3.50
C PRO A 280 -25.90 -18.45 -4.06
N ASP A 281 -26.17 -19.75 -4.22
CA ASP A 281 -27.49 -20.26 -4.60
C ASP A 281 -28.30 -20.55 -3.32
N LEU A 282 -29.16 -19.61 -2.93
CA LEU A 282 -29.92 -19.69 -1.69
C LEU A 282 -31.15 -20.62 -1.77
N ARG A 283 -31.52 -21.07 -2.97
CA ARG A 283 -32.48 -22.16 -3.14
C ARG A 283 -31.84 -23.49 -2.74
N LYS A 284 -30.55 -23.70 -3.07
CA LYS A 284 -29.81 -24.91 -2.70
C LYS A 284 -29.26 -24.88 -1.28
N PHE A 285 -28.74 -23.73 -0.85
CA PHE A 285 -28.08 -23.55 0.45
C PHE A 285 -28.74 -22.39 1.20
N PRO A 286 -29.85 -22.64 1.93
CA PRO A 286 -30.71 -21.58 2.46
C PRO A 286 -30.13 -20.95 3.74
N ALA A 287 -29.07 -20.14 3.59
CA ALA A 287 -28.46 -19.39 4.67
C ALA A 287 -29.41 -18.33 5.24
N ASP A 288 -29.42 -18.15 6.55
CA ASP A 288 -30.37 -17.26 7.22
C ASP A 288 -30.08 -15.77 6.96
N PHE A 289 -28.80 -15.44 6.80
CA PHE A 289 -28.33 -14.08 6.55
C PHE A 289 -27.22 -14.08 5.48
N VAL A 290 -27.28 -13.16 4.51
CA VAL A 290 -26.23 -13.00 3.49
C VAL A 290 -25.85 -11.53 3.32
N ALA A 291 -24.57 -11.21 3.56
CA ALA A 291 -24.05 -9.85 3.44
C ALA A 291 -23.37 -9.61 2.08
N ILE A 292 -23.73 -8.50 1.41
CA ILE A 292 -23.29 -8.19 0.04
C ILE A 292 -22.76 -6.74 -0.06
N SER A 293 -21.75 -6.51 -0.90
CA SER A 293 -21.24 -5.18 -1.27
C SER A 293 -21.16 -5.03 -2.79
N PHE A 294 -21.92 -4.10 -3.37
CA PHE A 294 -22.04 -3.98 -4.84
C PHE A 294 -20.79 -3.41 -5.52
N TYR A 295 -20.06 -2.54 -4.85
CA TYR A 295 -18.80 -1.97 -5.36
C TYR A 295 -17.70 -3.03 -5.59
N LYS A 296 -17.81 -4.22 -4.97
CA LYS A 296 -16.93 -5.37 -5.23
C LYS A 296 -17.36 -6.20 -6.44
N ILE A 297 -18.60 -6.05 -6.89
CA ILE A 297 -19.19 -6.83 -7.99
C ILE A 297 -19.03 -6.07 -9.32
N PHE A 298 -19.36 -4.77 -9.35
CA PHE A 298 -19.30 -3.93 -10.56
C PHE A 298 -18.88 -2.47 -10.28
N GLY A 299 -18.24 -2.18 -9.14
CA GLY A 299 -17.48 -0.94 -8.91
C GLY A 299 -18.30 0.30 -8.49
N TYR A 300 -19.50 0.50 -9.04
CA TYR A 300 -20.38 1.63 -8.69
C TYR A 300 -21.81 1.15 -8.45
N PRO A 301 -22.54 1.66 -7.44
CA PRO A 301 -22.14 2.70 -6.50
C PRO A 301 -21.30 2.18 -5.33
N THR A 302 -20.44 3.06 -4.79
CA THR A 302 -19.82 2.87 -3.48
C THR A 302 -20.80 3.26 -2.37
N GLY A 303 -20.55 2.79 -1.14
CA GLY A 303 -21.42 3.09 0.00
C GLY A 303 -22.80 2.44 -0.05
N LEU A 304 -22.97 1.37 -0.83
CA LEU A 304 -24.20 0.58 -0.91
C LEU A 304 -23.89 -0.92 -0.88
N GLY A 305 -24.69 -1.65 -0.12
CA GLY A 305 -24.71 -3.10 -0.01
C GLY A 305 -26.10 -3.59 0.33
N ALA A 306 -26.21 -4.89 0.62
CA ALA A 306 -27.46 -5.50 1.02
C ALA A 306 -27.23 -6.58 2.08
N LEU A 307 -28.25 -6.77 2.91
CA LEU A 307 -28.45 -7.93 3.76
C LEU A 307 -29.66 -8.69 3.22
N LEU A 308 -29.45 -9.91 2.74
CA LEU A 308 -30.55 -10.82 2.49
C LEU A 308 -30.88 -11.53 3.80
N VAL A 309 -32.15 -11.49 4.19
CA VAL A 309 -32.64 -12.08 5.44
C VAL A 309 -33.72 -13.09 5.10
N ARG A 310 -33.54 -14.33 5.53
CA ARG A 310 -34.60 -15.33 5.45
C ARG A 310 -35.74 -14.92 6.38
N LYS A 311 -36.99 -14.92 5.91
CA LYS A 311 -38.13 -14.34 6.66
C LYS A 311 -38.31 -14.96 8.05
N GLY A 312 -38.12 -16.28 8.20
CA GLY A 312 -38.15 -16.92 9.51
C GLY A 312 -37.07 -16.39 10.49
N ALA A 313 -35.88 -16.05 9.99
CA ALA A 313 -34.83 -15.43 10.81
C ALA A 313 -35.09 -13.94 11.08
N SER A 314 -35.85 -13.26 10.23
CA SER A 314 -36.16 -11.82 10.36
C SER A 314 -37.03 -11.49 11.59
N GLU A 315 -37.84 -12.44 12.04
CA GLU A 315 -38.69 -12.31 13.25
C GLU A 315 -37.85 -12.29 14.53
N LEU A 316 -36.64 -12.85 14.47
CA LEU A 316 -35.70 -12.92 15.59
C LEU A 316 -34.91 -11.61 15.76
N MET A 317 -34.84 -10.78 14.71
CA MET A 317 -34.07 -9.53 14.72
C MET A 317 -34.75 -8.46 15.58
N LYS A 318 -34.25 -8.28 16.80
CA LYS A 318 -34.74 -7.32 17.80
C LYS A 318 -33.98 -5.99 17.72
N LYS A 319 -34.38 -5.13 16.79
CA LYS A 319 -33.79 -3.79 16.67
C LYS A 319 -34.33 -2.84 17.75
N LYS A 320 -33.46 -2.40 18.66
CA LYS A 320 -33.81 -1.44 19.73
C LYS A 320 -34.11 -0.05 19.16
N TYR A 321 -33.16 0.51 18.41
CA TYR A 321 -33.30 1.82 17.76
C TYR A 321 -34.41 1.82 16.70
N PHE A 322 -35.10 2.95 16.56
CA PHE A 322 -36.02 3.21 15.46
C PHE A 322 -35.79 4.64 14.93
N GLY A 323 -35.95 4.79 13.61
CA GLY A 323 -35.87 6.07 12.93
C GLY A 323 -37.10 6.35 12.07
N GLY A 324 -37.10 7.52 11.41
CA GLY A 324 -38.11 7.84 10.40
C GLY A 324 -38.23 6.73 9.35
N GLY A 325 -39.45 6.38 8.95
CA GLY A 325 -39.70 5.30 7.99
C GLY A 325 -39.75 3.88 8.57
N THR A 326 -39.31 3.66 9.81
CA THR A 326 -39.29 2.33 10.46
C THR A 326 -40.48 2.04 11.39
N VAL A 327 -41.16 3.10 11.82
CA VAL A 327 -42.34 3.04 12.69
C VAL A 327 -43.60 3.41 11.93
N ALA A 328 -44.70 2.76 12.32
CA ALA A 328 -46.05 3.15 11.91
C ALA A 328 -46.55 4.30 12.78
N VAL A 329 -46.29 4.24 14.10
CA VAL A 329 -46.60 5.30 15.06
C VAL A 329 -45.63 5.22 16.25
N SER A 330 -45.29 6.38 16.82
CA SER A 330 -44.61 6.53 18.11
C SER A 330 -45.22 7.73 18.83
N ILE A 331 -45.41 7.62 20.14
CA ILE A 331 -45.95 8.71 20.97
C ILE A 331 -44.77 9.40 21.68
N ALA A 332 -44.76 10.72 21.75
CA ALA A 332 -43.60 11.49 22.21
C ALA A 332 -43.46 11.51 23.74
N ASP A 333 -44.59 11.44 24.43
CA ASP A 333 -44.76 11.53 25.88
C ASP A 333 -45.14 10.19 26.53
N GLU A 334 -45.21 9.10 25.76
CA GLU A 334 -45.45 7.74 26.24
C GLU A 334 -44.41 6.76 25.67
N ASP A 335 -44.05 5.73 26.44
CA ASP A 335 -43.21 4.62 25.96
C ASP A 335 -44.03 3.66 25.06
N PHE A 336 -44.46 4.19 23.92
CA PHE A 336 -45.26 3.47 22.93
C PHE A 336 -44.67 3.63 21.53
N VAL A 337 -44.33 2.50 20.92
CA VAL A 337 -43.85 2.43 19.53
C VAL A 337 -44.42 1.21 18.80
N GLN A 338 -45.08 1.45 17.68
CA GLN A 338 -45.50 0.41 16.75
C GLN A 338 -44.57 0.41 15.53
N ARG A 339 -43.75 -0.63 15.39
CA ARG A 339 -42.87 -0.81 14.22
C ARG A 339 -43.66 -1.27 13.00
N ARG A 340 -43.14 -0.98 11.81
CA ARG A 340 -43.69 -1.50 10.55
C ARG A 340 -43.47 -3.01 10.43
N LEU A 341 -44.36 -3.64 9.66
CA LEU A 341 -44.41 -5.11 9.54
C LEU A 341 -43.36 -5.67 8.58
N ASN A 342 -43.17 -5.01 7.43
CA ASN A 342 -42.21 -5.45 6.42
C ASN A 342 -40.77 -5.35 6.94
N VAL A 343 -39.97 -6.37 6.65
CA VAL A 343 -38.60 -6.52 7.18
C VAL A 343 -37.71 -5.36 6.76
N GLU A 344 -37.72 -5.01 5.47
CA GLU A 344 -36.95 -3.91 4.92
C GLU A 344 -37.34 -2.56 5.53
N GLU A 345 -38.63 -2.32 5.76
CA GLU A 345 -39.10 -1.08 6.38
C GLU A 345 -38.68 -0.99 7.85
N ARG A 346 -38.66 -2.12 8.57
CA ARG A 346 -38.24 -2.16 9.97
C ARG A 346 -36.74 -1.94 10.14
N LEU A 347 -35.94 -2.32 9.16
CA LEU A 347 -34.48 -2.38 9.28
C LEU A 347 -33.75 -1.21 8.59
N GLU A 348 -34.38 -0.52 7.65
CA GLU A 348 -33.81 0.63 6.93
C GLU A 348 -34.18 1.97 7.59
N ASP A 349 -33.24 2.55 8.35
CA ASP A 349 -33.48 3.81 9.03
C ASP A 349 -33.47 5.01 8.06
N GLY A 350 -34.50 5.84 8.14
CA GLY A 350 -34.57 7.10 7.43
C GLY A 350 -34.75 6.93 5.92
N THR A 351 -34.27 7.93 5.19
CA THR A 351 -34.32 7.89 3.72
C THR A 351 -33.17 7.02 3.20
N ILE A 352 -33.52 5.91 2.55
CA ILE A 352 -32.56 5.04 1.87
C ILE A 352 -31.89 5.75 0.71
N SER A 353 -30.69 5.31 0.30
CA SER A 353 -29.97 5.88 -0.84
C SER A 353 -30.61 5.46 -2.19
N PHE A 354 -31.84 5.93 -2.43
CA PHE A 354 -32.70 5.47 -3.54
C PHE A 354 -32.08 5.75 -4.92
N LEU A 355 -31.28 6.80 -5.08
CA LEU A 355 -30.53 7.05 -6.32
C LEU A 355 -29.41 6.03 -6.51
N SER A 356 -28.60 5.76 -5.47
CA SER A 356 -27.59 4.69 -5.56
C SER A 356 -28.24 3.34 -5.82
N ILE A 357 -29.39 3.05 -5.21
CA ILE A 357 -30.17 1.83 -5.45
C ILE A 357 -30.65 1.77 -6.91
N ALA A 358 -31.17 2.88 -7.45
CA ALA A 358 -31.59 2.95 -8.85
C ALA A 358 -30.43 2.67 -9.83
N ALA A 359 -29.21 3.09 -9.47
CA ALA A 359 -28.01 2.84 -10.28
C ALA A 359 -27.58 1.37 -10.33
N LEU A 360 -28.00 0.52 -9.39
CA LEU A 360 -27.65 -0.91 -9.38
C LEU A 360 -28.05 -1.63 -10.66
N ARG A 361 -29.20 -1.27 -11.24
CA ARG A 361 -29.71 -1.91 -12.46
C ARG A 361 -28.68 -1.92 -13.57
N HIS A 362 -27.92 -0.83 -13.72
CA HIS A 362 -26.94 -0.67 -14.80
C HIS A 362 -25.71 -1.53 -14.56
N GLY A 363 -25.31 -1.73 -13.30
CA GLY A 363 -24.26 -2.68 -12.93
C GLY A 363 -24.69 -4.13 -13.20
N PHE A 364 -25.93 -4.49 -12.82
CA PHE A 364 -26.49 -5.81 -13.12
C PHE A 364 -26.65 -6.04 -14.63
N THR A 365 -26.98 -5.00 -15.42
CA THR A 365 -27.01 -5.10 -16.88
C THR A 365 -25.65 -5.53 -17.43
N VAL A 366 -24.54 -4.93 -16.98
CA VAL A 366 -23.18 -5.32 -17.38
C VAL A 366 -22.93 -6.81 -17.07
N LEU A 367 -23.25 -7.26 -15.85
CA LEU A 367 -23.06 -8.67 -15.49
C LEU A 367 -23.92 -9.62 -16.32
N SER A 368 -25.17 -9.24 -16.59
CA SER A 368 -26.10 -10.08 -17.36
C SER A 368 -25.65 -10.26 -18.81
N GLN A 369 -25.06 -9.22 -19.42
CA GLN A 369 -24.48 -9.28 -20.77
C GLN A 369 -23.27 -10.21 -20.84
N LEU A 370 -22.44 -10.24 -19.79
CA LEU A 370 -21.24 -11.08 -19.74
C LEU A 370 -21.50 -12.50 -19.26
N ASN A 371 -22.58 -12.73 -18.49
CA ASN A 371 -22.91 -13.97 -17.78
C ASN A 371 -21.92 -14.31 -16.64
N MET A 372 -22.45 -14.49 -15.42
CA MET A 372 -21.65 -14.84 -14.23
C MET A 372 -20.82 -16.13 -14.39
N ALA A 373 -21.32 -17.12 -15.12
CA ALA A 373 -20.57 -18.35 -15.39
C ALA A 373 -19.36 -18.10 -16.28
N ALA A 374 -19.47 -17.22 -17.29
CA ALA A 374 -18.33 -16.85 -18.13
C ALA A 374 -17.35 -15.96 -17.37
N ILE A 375 -17.83 -15.01 -16.55
CA ILE A 375 -16.96 -14.22 -15.65
C ILE A 375 -16.13 -15.12 -14.73
N ARG A 376 -16.75 -16.16 -14.15
CA ARG A 376 -16.04 -17.16 -13.32
C ARG A 376 -14.96 -17.89 -14.11
N ARG A 377 -15.29 -18.43 -15.29
CA ARG A 377 -14.32 -19.15 -16.14
C ARG A 377 -13.17 -18.24 -16.57
N HIS A 378 -13.49 -17.02 -17.01
CA HIS A 378 -12.51 -16.04 -17.44
C HIS A 378 -11.55 -15.66 -16.31
N THR A 379 -12.06 -15.25 -15.15
CA THR A 379 -11.21 -14.90 -14.00
C THR A 379 -10.46 -16.12 -13.43
N GLY A 380 -11.06 -17.30 -13.50
CA GLY A 380 -10.43 -18.59 -13.19
C GLY A 380 -9.22 -18.88 -14.08
N SER A 381 -9.32 -18.66 -15.39
CA SER A 381 -8.22 -18.87 -16.33
C SER A 381 -7.00 -17.99 -16.04
N LEU A 382 -7.24 -16.71 -15.73
CA LEU A 382 -6.19 -15.75 -15.38
C LEU A 382 -5.51 -16.13 -14.06
N THR A 383 -6.30 -16.61 -13.11
CA THR A 383 -5.83 -17.05 -11.78
C THR A 383 -4.99 -18.32 -11.91
N GLY A 384 -5.49 -19.33 -12.61
CA GLY A 384 -4.77 -20.60 -12.83
C GLY A 384 -3.44 -20.39 -13.56
N TYR A 385 -3.44 -19.57 -14.62
CA TYR A 385 -2.21 -19.21 -15.34
C TYR A 385 -1.20 -18.50 -14.43
N THR A 386 -1.64 -17.46 -13.72
CA THR A 386 -0.75 -16.64 -12.87
C THR A 386 -0.21 -17.44 -11.70
N ALA A 387 -1.06 -18.18 -10.99
CA ALA A 387 -0.67 -19.03 -9.87
C ALA A 387 0.35 -20.09 -10.31
N SER A 388 0.11 -20.77 -11.45
CA SER A 388 1.05 -21.76 -11.98
C SER A 388 2.41 -21.15 -12.33
N LYS A 389 2.45 -19.93 -12.87
CA LYS A 389 3.71 -19.25 -13.19
C LYS A 389 4.46 -18.77 -11.95
N LEU A 390 3.76 -18.23 -10.95
CA LEU A 390 4.36 -17.85 -9.67
C LEU A 390 4.93 -19.07 -8.95
N ASP A 391 4.18 -20.17 -8.90
CA ASP A 391 4.61 -21.43 -8.29
C ASP A 391 5.84 -22.01 -9.00
N ALA A 392 5.99 -21.79 -10.31
CA ALA A 392 7.12 -22.27 -11.10
C ALA A 392 8.40 -21.43 -11.01
N PHE A 393 8.36 -20.20 -10.48
CA PHE A 393 9.56 -19.36 -10.42
C PHE A 393 10.61 -19.93 -9.45
N ARG A 394 11.85 -20.04 -9.92
CA ARG A 394 13.01 -20.53 -9.18
C ARG A 394 14.18 -19.56 -9.32
N HIS A 395 14.91 -19.35 -8.23
CA HIS A 395 16.21 -18.69 -8.28
C HIS A 395 17.25 -19.60 -8.96
N TYR A 396 18.43 -19.05 -9.26
CA TYR A 396 19.55 -19.79 -9.85
C TYR A 396 19.98 -21.03 -9.06
N ASN A 397 19.76 -21.04 -7.73
CA ASN A 397 20.08 -22.16 -6.86
C ASN A 397 18.93 -23.17 -6.69
N GLY A 398 17.84 -23.02 -7.46
CA GLY A 398 16.70 -23.91 -7.42
C GLY A 398 15.71 -23.65 -6.28
N LEU A 399 15.93 -22.65 -5.41
CA LEU A 399 14.93 -22.27 -4.41
C LEU A 399 13.70 -21.63 -5.06
N GLN A 400 12.52 -21.92 -4.53
CA GLN A 400 11.25 -21.33 -4.97
C GLN A 400 11.15 -19.87 -4.57
N VAL A 401 10.77 -19.03 -5.53
CA VAL A 401 10.68 -17.57 -5.33
C VAL A 401 9.41 -17.20 -4.58
N CYS A 402 8.26 -17.80 -4.92
CA CYS A 402 6.96 -17.45 -4.36
C CYS A 402 6.38 -18.56 -3.48
N THR A 403 5.84 -18.20 -2.31
CA THR A 403 5.02 -19.07 -1.46
C THR A 403 3.56 -18.62 -1.56
N LEU A 404 2.71 -19.42 -2.20
CA LEU A 404 1.29 -19.10 -2.41
C LEU A 404 0.43 -19.53 -1.22
N TYR A 405 -0.65 -18.79 -0.94
CA TYR A 405 -1.61 -19.05 0.12
C TYR A 405 -3.02 -19.22 -0.44
N GLY A 406 -3.78 -20.17 0.12
CA GLY A 406 -5.09 -20.57 -0.39
C GLY A 406 -5.04 -21.97 -1.01
N ASN A 407 -6.06 -22.30 -1.79
CA ASN A 407 -6.25 -23.63 -2.37
C ASN A 407 -5.56 -23.73 -3.75
N HIS A 408 -4.29 -23.34 -3.80
CA HIS A 408 -3.50 -23.33 -5.05
C HIS A 408 -2.73 -24.64 -5.31
N ALA A 409 -2.71 -25.56 -4.36
CA ALA A 409 -1.90 -26.78 -4.41
C ALA A 409 -2.39 -27.82 -5.44
N SER A 410 -3.61 -27.67 -5.97
CA SER A 410 -4.14 -28.58 -7.00
C SER A 410 -3.28 -28.52 -8.26
N LYS A 411 -2.67 -29.66 -8.63
CA LYS A 411 -1.87 -29.79 -9.86
C LYS A 411 -2.71 -29.70 -11.14
N MET A 412 -4.04 -29.68 -11.03
CA MET A 412 -4.94 -29.57 -12.18
C MET A 412 -5.21 -28.11 -12.53
N LYS A 413 -4.55 -27.65 -13.59
CA LYS A 413 -4.61 -26.27 -14.08
C LYS A 413 -6.00 -25.75 -14.44
N LYS A 414 -6.92 -26.62 -14.89
CA LYS A 414 -8.32 -26.25 -15.22
C LYS A 414 -9.27 -26.21 -14.00
N ASN A 415 -8.83 -26.63 -12.82
CA ASN A 415 -9.67 -26.61 -11.60
C ASN A 415 -10.16 -25.19 -11.25
N TYR A 416 -9.43 -24.14 -11.65
CA TYR A 416 -9.80 -22.75 -11.41
C TYR A 416 -11.01 -22.28 -12.23
N CYS A 417 -11.27 -22.90 -13.38
CA CYS A 417 -12.39 -22.55 -14.26
C CYS A 417 -13.68 -23.30 -13.88
N ASP A 418 -13.57 -24.35 -13.05
CA ASP A 418 -14.68 -25.23 -12.68
C ASP A 418 -15.76 -24.49 -11.86
N PRO A 419 -17.07 -24.77 -12.08
CA PRO A 419 -18.14 -24.25 -11.23
C PRO A 419 -17.99 -24.55 -9.73
N HIS A 420 -17.35 -25.67 -9.38
CA HIS A 420 -17.10 -26.15 -8.03
C HIS A 420 -15.67 -25.87 -7.55
N SER A 421 -14.93 -25.00 -8.24
CA SER A 421 -13.59 -24.58 -7.81
C SER A 421 -13.63 -24.05 -6.38
N ASP A 422 -12.71 -24.54 -5.55
CA ASP A 422 -12.49 -24.13 -4.16
C ASP A 422 -11.58 -22.90 -4.04
N GLN A 423 -11.26 -22.24 -5.16
CA GLN A 423 -10.40 -21.06 -5.22
C GLN A 423 -11.03 -19.99 -6.12
N GLY A 424 -11.12 -18.77 -5.60
CA GLY A 424 -11.56 -17.57 -6.31
C GLY A 424 -10.42 -16.86 -7.02
N PRO A 425 -10.71 -15.70 -7.65
CA PRO A 425 -9.76 -15.00 -8.50
C PRO A 425 -8.76 -14.14 -7.71
N ILE A 426 -8.30 -14.63 -6.56
CA ILE A 426 -7.33 -13.99 -5.69
C ILE A 426 -6.11 -14.91 -5.61
N ILE A 427 -4.91 -14.32 -5.61
CA ILE A 427 -3.66 -14.99 -5.31
C ILE A 427 -2.95 -14.16 -4.23
N ALA A 428 -2.84 -14.73 -3.04
CA ALA A 428 -2.02 -14.17 -1.96
C ALA A 428 -0.71 -14.94 -1.86
N PHE A 429 0.41 -14.23 -1.67
CA PHE A 429 1.73 -14.84 -1.61
C PHE A 429 2.76 -13.95 -0.91
N ASN A 430 3.85 -14.58 -0.45
CA ASN A 430 5.09 -13.90 -0.11
C ASN A 430 6.23 -14.44 -0.98
N MET A 431 7.37 -13.74 -0.99
CA MET A 431 8.53 -14.14 -1.79
C MET A 431 9.79 -14.28 -0.95
N LYS A 432 10.69 -15.16 -1.38
CA LYS A 432 12.02 -15.34 -0.80
C LYS A 432 13.10 -14.86 -1.77
N ARG A 433 14.28 -14.57 -1.23
CA ARG A 433 15.52 -14.33 -2.00
C ARG A 433 16.27 -15.65 -2.20
N ALA A 434 17.33 -15.64 -3.01
CA ALA A 434 18.15 -16.82 -3.21
C ALA A 434 18.86 -17.30 -1.92
N ASP A 435 19.05 -16.44 -0.93
CA ASP A 435 19.58 -16.81 0.39
C ASP A 435 18.52 -17.41 1.35
N GLY A 436 17.25 -17.47 0.92
CA GLY A 436 16.13 -17.96 1.72
C GLY A 436 15.44 -16.90 2.60
N SER A 437 15.97 -15.68 2.68
CA SER A 437 15.35 -14.58 3.42
C SER A 437 14.06 -14.08 2.75
N TRP A 438 13.11 -13.57 3.54
CA TRP A 438 11.86 -13.04 3.02
C TRP A 438 12.00 -11.66 2.40
N ILE A 439 11.33 -11.46 1.28
CA ILE A 439 11.15 -10.17 0.62
C ILE A 439 9.94 -9.48 1.25
N GLY A 440 10.14 -8.25 1.71
CA GLY A 440 9.08 -7.43 2.26
C GLY A 440 8.02 -7.08 1.22
N SER A 441 6.74 -7.20 1.56
CA SER A 441 5.61 -6.85 0.67
C SER A 441 5.65 -5.37 0.22
N ARG A 442 6.16 -4.50 1.09
CA ARG A 442 6.67 -3.14 0.90
C ARG A 442 7.42 -2.92 -0.41
N GLU A 443 8.46 -3.72 -0.56
CA GLU A 443 9.37 -3.68 -1.71
C GLU A 443 8.62 -3.99 -3.00
N VAL A 444 7.71 -4.96 -2.95
CA VAL A 444 6.87 -5.39 -4.07
C VAL A 444 5.91 -4.30 -4.50
N GLU A 445 5.22 -3.66 -3.56
CA GLU A 445 4.30 -2.57 -3.84
C GLU A 445 4.99 -1.36 -4.47
N LYS A 446 6.18 -0.99 -3.98
CA LYS A 446 6.98 0.09 -4.57
C LYS A 446 7.34 -0.20 -6.02
N LEU A 447 7.84 -1.40 -6.31
CA LEU A 447 8.23 -1.81 -7.66
C LEU A 447 7.02 -1.96 -8.60
N ALA A 448 5.91 -2.50 -8.11
CA ALA A 448 4.64 -2.56 -8.83
C ALA A 448 4.15 -1.15 -9.20
N SER A 449 4.18 -0.21 -8.25
CA SER A 449 3.80 1.18 -8.47
C SER A 449 4.66 1.87 -9.52
N LEU A 450 5.97 1.59 -9.58
CA LEU A 450 6.86 2.13 -10.63
C LEU A 450 6.45 1.64 -12.02
N ARG A 451 5.88 0.43 -12.12
CA ARG A 451 5.37 -0.19 -13.35
C ARG A 451 3.87 0.06 -13.57
N ARG A 452 3.23 0.91 -12.77
CA ARG A 452 1.78 1.20 -12.81
C ARG A 452 0.92 -0.06 -12.66
N ILE A 453 1.39 -0.99 -11.83
CA ILE A 453 0.66 -2.18 -11.41
C ILE A 453 0.08 -1.88 -10.02
N HIS A 454 -1.25 -1.86 -9.93
CA HIS A 454 -1.99 -1.62 -8.70
C HIS A 454 -2.31 -2.96 -8.05
N LEU A 455 -1.69 -3.24 -6.91
CA LEU A 455 -1.89 -4.43 -6.09
C LEU A 455 -2.00 -4.03 -4.62
N ARG A 456 -2.26 -4.99 -3.73
CA ARG A 456 -2.39 -4.70 -2.31
C ARG A 456 -1.43 -5.52 -1.45
N THR A 457 -1.01 -4.94 -0.33
CA THR A 457 -0.12 -5.55 0.66
C THR A 457 -0.75 -5.51 2.06
N GLY A 458 -0.24 -6.35 2.98
CA GLY A 458 -0.66 -6.41 4.39
C GLY A 458 -1.53 -7.62 4.74
N CYS A 459 -2.34 -7.51 5.80
CA CYS A 459 -3.27 -8.57 6.25
C CYS A 459 -4.68 -8.46 5.66
N PHE A 460 -4.95 -7.48 4.78
CA PHE A 460 -6.23 -7.30 4.08
C PHE A 460 -7.47 -7.26 5.00
N CYS A 461 -7.33 -6.70 6.20
CA CYS A 461 -8.39 -6.68 7.23
C CYS A 461 -8.91 -8.08 7.62
N ASN A 462 -8.05 -9.09 7.50
CA ASN A 462 -8.33 -10.49 7.82
C ASN A 462 -7.18 -11.07 8.66
N PRO A 463 -7.10 -10.71 9.95
CA PRO A 463 -5.99 -11.08 10.82
C PRO A 463 -5.94 -12.59 11.08
N GLY A 464 -7.08 -13.27 11.10
CA GLY A 464 -7.12 -14.72 11.31
C GLY A 464 -6.54 -15.50 10.13
N ALA A 465 -6.91 -15.16 8.88
CA ALA A 465 -6.26 -15.73 7.70
C ALA A 465 -4.77 -15.34 7.63
N CYS A 466 -4.45 -14.07 7.92
CA CYS A 466 -3.07 -13.59 7.93
C CYS A 466 -2.20 -14.43 8.89
N ALA A 467 -2.63 -14.59 10.14
CA ALA A 467 -1.93 -15.39 11.14
C ALA A 467 -1.83 -16.87 10.72
N LYS A 468 -2.93 -17.44 10.21
CA LYS A 468 -3.00 -18.84 9.74
C LYS A 468 -1.97 -19.12 8.65
N TYR A 469 -1.93 -18.29 7.61
CA TYR A 469 -1.05 -18.52 6.45
C TYR A 469 0.40 -18.13 6.70
N LEU A 470 0.66 -17.14 7.56
CA LEU A 470 2.02 -16.73 7.92
C LEU A 470 2.62 -17.53 9.08
N GLY A 471 1.83 -18.41 9.71
CA GLY A 471 2.26 -19.20 10.87
C GLY A 471 2.56 -18.34 12.11
N LEU A 472 1.84 -17.23 12.27
CA LEU A 472 2.01 -16.29 13.39
C LEU A 472 1.15 -16.72 14.58
N SER A 473 1.74 -16.75 15.76
CA SER A 473 1.02 -16.99 17.01
C SER A 473 0.27 -15.73 17.49
N SER A 474 -0.67 -15.90 18.43
CA SER A 474 -1.32 -14.74 19.06
C SER A 474 -0.34 -13.87 19.86
N ASN A 475 0.74 -14.47 20.39
CA ASN A 475 1.79 -13.73 21.07
C ASN A 475 2.65 -12.97 20.06
N ASP A 476 3.03 -13.58 18.94
CA ASP A 476 3.78 -12.92 17.86
C ASP A 476 3.06 -11.64 17.41
N MET A 477 1.73 -11.71 17.24
CA MET A 477 0.92 -10.54 16.85
C MET A 477 0.89 -9.44 17.92
N LYS A 478 0.80 -9.81 19.22
CA LYS A 478 0.81 -8.85 20.33
C LYS A 478 2.19 -8.21 20.48
N GLU A 479 3.26 -8.99 20.46
CA GLU A 479 4.64 -8.51 20.54
C GLU A 479 4.97 -7.58 19.38
N ASN A 480 4.52 -7.91 18.16
CA ASN A 480 4.66 -7.01 17.02
C ASN A 480 3.93 -5.69 17.28
N PHE A 481 2.69 -5.72 17.75
CA PHE A 481 1.93 -4.51 18.07
C PHE A 481 2.58 -3.67 19.18
N GLU A 482 3.05 -4.31 20.26
CA GLU A 482 3.76 -3.67 21.38
C GLU A 482 5.10 -3.06 20.95
N ALA A 483 5.78 -3.65 19.96
CA ALA A 483 6.95 -3.07 19.30
C ALA A 483 6.62 -1.91 18.34
N GLY A 484 5.35 -1.47 18.31
CA GLY A 484 4.86 -0.35 17.51
C GLY A 484 4.48 -0.73 16.08
N HIS A 485 4.36 -2.03 15.77
CA HIS A 485 3.97 -2.46 14.43
C HIS A 485 2.46 -2.41 14.25
N VAL A 486 2.06 -1.70 13.20
CA VAL A 486 0.68 -1.68 12.69
C VAL A 486 0.69 -2.26 11.29
N CYS A 487 -0.44 -2.82 10.84
CA CYS A 487 -0.54 -3.56 9.58
C CYS A 487 -0.18 -2.78 8.30
N TRP A 488 0.17 -1.49 8.42
CA TRP A 488 0.51 -0.55 7.35
C TRP A 488 1.82 0.23 7.60
N ASP A 489 2.65 -0.20 8.55
CA ASP A 489 3.93 0.46 8.82
C ASP A 489 5.02 0.09 7.77
N ASP A 490 6.24 0.58 7.97
CA ASP A 490 7.39 0.36 7.09
C ASP A 490 8.10 -0.99 7.34
N ASN A 491 7.69 -1.76 8.36
CA ASN A 491 8.36 -2.97 8.83
C ASN A 491 7.52 -4.22 8.54
N ASP A 492 7.61 -4.69 7.30
CA ASP A 492 6.85 -5.81 6.78
C ASP A 492 7.49 -7.20 7.02
N VAL A 493 8.71 -7.23 7.59
CA VAL A 493 9.39 -8.45 8.05
C VAL A 493 9.99 -8.20 9.44
N ILE A 494 9.49 -8.91 10.46
CA ILE A 494 9.94 -8.81 11.85
C ILE A 494 10.51 -10.15 12.27
N ASN A 495 11.68 -10.14 12.92
CA ASN A 495 12.36 -11.37 13.37
C ASN A 495 12.49 -12.43 12.25
N GLY A 496 12.69 -11.97 11.01
CA GLY A 496 12.80 -12.83 9.83
C GLY A 496 11.49 -13.48 9.37
N ARG A 497 10.32 -13.00 9.82
CA ARG A 497 8.99 -13.46 9.39
C ARG A 497 8.17 -12.32 8.77
N PRO A 498 7.44 -12.57 7.66
CA PRO A 498 6.51 -11.58 7.12
C PRO A 498 5.39 -11.27 8.11
N THR A 499 4.94 -10.02 8.14
CA THR A 499 3.79 -9.56 8.94
C THR A 499 2.52 -9.39 8.11
N GLY A 500 2.63 -9.58 6.80
CA GLY A 500 1.55 -9.50 5.82
C GLY A 500 1.98 -10.13 4.50
N ALA A 501 1.05 -10.19 3.54
CA ALA A 501 1.26 -10.78 2.23
C ALA A 501 1.12 -9.76 1.10
N VAL A 502 1.51 -10.15 -0.12
CA VAL A 502 1.12 -9.49 -1.36
C VAL A 502 -0.13 -10.19 -1.89
N ARG A 503 -1.11 -9.41 -2.37
CA ARG A 503 -2.33 -9.94 -3.00
C ARG A 503 -2.56 -9.29 -4.36
N VAL A 504 -2.74 -10.16 -5.35
CA VAL A 504 -3.30 -9.81 -6.65
C VAL A 504 -4.66 -10.46 -6.80
N SER A 505 -5.56 -9.80 -7.51
CA SER A 505 -6.93 -10.26 -7.70
C SER A 505 -7.45 -9.78 -9.04
N PHE A 506 -8.16 -10.65 -9.76
CA PHE A 506 -8.64 -10.39 -11.13
C PHE A 506 -10.13 -10.08 -11.15
N GLY A 507 -10.52 -9.19 -12.07
CA GLY A 507 -11.91 -8.81 -12.33
C GLY A 507 -12.35 -9.22 -13.72
N TYR A 508 -13.62 -9.03 -14.03
CA TYR A 508 -14.22 -9.41 -15.32
C TYR A 508 -13.65 -8.65 -16.54
N MET A 509 -12.87 -7.60 -16.31
CA MET A 509 -12.19 -6.80 -17.33
C MET A 509 -10.68 -7.03 -17.35
N SER A 510 -10.14 -7.90 -16.49
CA SER A 510 -8.71 -8.22 -16.50
C SER A 510 -8.33 -8.99 -17.76
N THR A 511 -7.10 -8.87 -18.22
CA THR A 511 -6.65 -9.57 -19.44
C THR A 511 -5.40 -10.42 -19.21
N PHE A 512 -5.06 -11.26 -20.18
CA PHE A 512 -3.78 -11.96 -20.22
C PHE A 512 -2.59 -11.01 -20.08
N GLU A 513 -2.66 -9.83 -20.68
CA GLU A 513 -1.61 -8.80 -20.63
C GLU A 513 -1.42 -8.25 -19.22
N ASP A 514 -2.48 -8.16 -18.41
CA ASP A 514 -2.37 -7.81 -16.99
C ASP A 514 -1.54 -8.87 -16.25
N CYS A 515 -1.85 -10.16 -16.45
CA CYS A 515 -1.09 -11.28 -15.88
C CYS A 515 0.36 -11.26 -16.33
N SER A 516 0.60 -11.12 -17.64
CA SER A 516 1.94 -11.12 -18.23
C SER A 516 2.80 -9.97 -17.70
N SER A 517 2.23 -8.76 -17.61
CA SER A 517 2.92 -7.58 -17.07
C SER A 517 3.32 -7.75 -15.61
N PHE A 518 2.44 -8.36 -14.81
CA PHE A 518 2.73 -8.68 -13.41
C PHE A 518 3.77 -9.79 -13.27
N LEU A 519 3.68 -10.88 -14.05
CA LEU A 519 4.68 -11.94 -14.03
C LEU A 519 6.04 -11.45 -14.53
N ASP A 520 6.08 -10.51 -15.48
CA ASP A 520 7.31 -9.85 -15.93
C ASP A 520 7.94 -9.00 -14.82
N LEU A 521 7.15 -8.28 -14.02
CA LEU A 521 7.62 -7.60 -12.81
C LEU A 521 8.31 -8.60 -11.87
N ILE A 522 7.65 -9.73 -11.58
CA ILE A 522 8.23 -10.76 -10.70
C ILE A 522 9.52 -11.34 -11.29
N SER A 523 9.48 -11.75 -12.55
CA SER A 523 10.62 -12.37 -13.23
C SER A 523 11.82 -11.44 -13.38
N THR A 524 11.59 -10.14 -13.54
CA THR A 524 12.64 -9.14 -13.76
C THR A 524 13.28 -8.69 -12.47
N TYR A 525 12.48 -8.44 -11.43
CA TYR A 525 12.99 -7.83 -10.20
C TYR A 525 13.17 -8.82 -9.04
N PHE A 526 12.55 -9.99 -9.03
CA PHE A 526 12.57 -10.86 -7.84
C PHE A 526 13.17 -12.24 -8.11
N VAL A 527 13.36 -12.61 -9.38
CA VAL A 527 14.05 -13.85 -9.75
C VAL A 527 15.53 -13.59 -9.99
N GLU A 528 16.36 -14.01 -9.02
CA GLU A 528 17.82 -13.94 -9.15
C GLU A 528 18.34 -15.00 -10.12
N ARG A 529 19.11 -14.57 -11.13
CA ARG A 529 19.69 -15.44 -12.16
C ARG A 529 21.20 -15.48 -12.03
N TYR A 530 21.80 -16.62 -12.35
CA TYR A 530 23.26 -16.79 -12.31
C TYR A 530 23.91 -15.80 -13.28
N ASN A 531 24.77 -14.92 -12.76
CA ASN A 531 25.50 -13.95 -13.58
C ASN A 531 26.97 -14.40 -13.66
N SER A 532 27.38 -14.92 -14.81
CA SER A 532 28.74 -15.45 -15.03
C SER A 532 29.86 -14.41 -14.89
N LYS A 533 29.53 -13.13 -14.75
CA LYS A 533 30.48 -12.02 -14.57
C LYS A 533 30.75 -11.64 -13.11
N THR A 534 30.03 -12.22 -12.15
CA THR A 534 30.18 -11.93 -10.71
C THR A 534 30.15 -13.23 -9.88
N ALA A 535 30.71 -14.32 -10.42
CA ALA A 535 30.83 -15.56 -9.67
C ALA A 535 31.84 -15.37 -8.52
N PRO A 536 31.57 -15.85 -7.30
CA PRO A 536 32.60 -15.99 -6.27
C PRO A 536 33.70 -16.90 -6.81
N LEU A 537 34.96 -16.54 -6.57
CA LEU A 537 36.11 -17.38 -6.90
C LEU A 537 35.89 -18.78 -6.28
N LYS A 538 36.08 -19.82 -7.10
CA LYS A 538 35.90 -21.22 -6.66
C LYS A 538 36.94 -21.56 -5.59
N GLU A 539 36.51 -22.32 -4.59
CA GLU A 539 37.29 -22.86 -3.44
C GLU A 539 38.62 -23.56 -3.76
N LYS A 540 38.98 -23.78 -5.03
CA LYS A 540 40.22 -24.49 -5.40
C LYS A 540 41.45 -23.59 -5.51
N ASP A 541 41.30 -22.27 -5.45
CA ASP A 541 42.45 -21.33 -5.41
C ASP A 541 42.82 -20.89 -3.97
N VAL A 542 42.08 -21.36 -2.96
CA VAL A 542 42.25 -20.95 -1.54
C VAL A 542 43.49 -21.59 -0.88
N ASN A 543 44.03 -22.66 -1.46
CA ASN A 543 45.17 -23.40 -0.86
C ASN A 543 46.56 -22.92 -1.30
N CYS A 544 46.68 -21.89 -2.16
CA CYS A 544 47.99 -21.37 -2.60
C CYS A 544 48.40 -20.04 -1.93
N LEU A 545 47.61 -19.50 -0.99
CA LEU A 545 47.88 -18.19 -0.35
C LEU A 545 48.11 -18.28 1.17
N PHE A 546 48.27 -19.49 1.73
CA PHE A 546 48.41 -19.70 3.18
C PHE A 546 49.85 -19.67 3.71
N SER A 547 50.85 -19.32 2.91
CA SER A 547 52.20 -19.07 3.42
C SER A 547 52.63 -17.65 3.09
N VAL A 548 52.99 -16.93 4.15
CA VAL A 548 53.64 -15.61 4.16
C VAL A 548 52.68 -14.42 4.22
N VAL A 549 52.18 -14.10 5.42
CA VAL A 549 52.18 -12.71 5.92
C VAL A 549 52.41 -12.73 7.43
N SER A 550 53.61 -12.30 7.84
CA SER A 550 53.86 -11.74 9.18
C SER A 550 53.67 -10.22 9.11
N ASN A 551 53.05 -9.69 10.15
CA ASN A 551 52.73 -8.29 10.44
C ASN A 551 53.60 -7.20 9.78
N SER A 552 52.96 -6.28 9.05
CA SER A 552 53.31 -4.86 9.06
C SER A 552 52.14 -4.01 8.53
N PHE A 553 51.72 -3.02 9.33
CA PHE A 553 50.82 -1.95 8.90
C PHE A 553 51.53 -1.11 7.83
N VAL A 554 50.96 -1.03 6.63
CA VAL A 554 51.44 -0.16 5.55
C VAL A 554 50.28 0.69 5.06
N GLU A 555 50.41 2.01 5.19
CA GLU A 555 49.62 2.99 4.43
C GLU A 555 49.86 2.77 2.94
N THR A 556 48.89 2.18 2.24
CA THR A 556 48.96 2.04 0.78
C THR A 556 48.50 3.33 0.10
N LYS A 557 49.43 4.01 -0.58
CA LYS A 557 49.12 5.03 -1.59
C LYS A 557 48.26 4.42 -2.71
N PRO A 558 47.21 5.09 -3.20
CA PRO A 558 46.41 4.59 -4.32
C PRO A 558 47.24 4.65 -5.62
N SER A 559 47.42 3.51 -6.26
CA SER A 559 47.94 3.38 -7.62
C SER A 559 46.82 3.62 -8.63
N GLY A 560 46.85 4.75 -9.33
CA GLY A 560 45.90 5.13 -10.40
C GLY A 560 45.26 6.49 -10.14
N GLY A 561 45.89 7.57 -10.61
CA GLY A 561 45.60 8.95 -10.21
C GLY A 561 44.38 9.57 -10.89
N SER A 562 43.21 9.46 -10.26
CA SER A 562 42.18 10.47 -10.35
C SER A 562 42.00 11.11 -8.96
N THR A 563 42.24 12.41 -8.87
CA THR A 563 42.07 13.15 -7.62
C THR A 563 40.60 13.51 -7.47
N VAL A 564 39.92 12.97 -6.45
CA VAL A 564 38.53 13.33 -6.16
C VAL A 564 38.49 14.78 -5.67
N SER A 565 37.58 15.59 -6.21
CA SER A 565 37.42 16.99 -5.84
C SER A 565 35.94 17.37 -5.72
N LEU A 566 35.66 18.39 -4.89
CA LEU A 566 34.31 18.92 -4.70
C LEU A 566 33.92 19.81 -5.88
N GLN A 567 32.88 19.43 -6.63
CA GLN A 567 32.40 20.13 -7.82
C GLN A 567 31.34 21.19 -7.51
N SER A 568 30.41 20.91 -6.60
CA SER A 568 29.37 21.88 -6.24
C SER A 568 28.89 21.73 -4.81
N ILE A 569 28.47 22.87 -4.24
CA ILE A 569 27.81 22.99 -2.94
C ILE A 569 26.42 23.55 -3.20
N ILE A 570 25.39 22.86 -2.73
CA ILE A 570 24.00 23.25 -2.91
C ILE A 570 23.30 23.28 -1.55
N VAL A 571 22.66 24.40 -1.25
CA VAL A 571 21.93 24.63 0.01
C VAL A 571 20.44 24.70 -0.29
N TYR A 572 19.64 24.02 0.52
CA TYR A 572 18.18 23.98 0.43
C TYR A 572 17.54 24.57 1.70
N PRO A 573 17.46 25.90 1.85
CA PRO A 573 16.89 26.55 3.02
C PRO A 573 15.51 26.01 3.42
N ILE A 574 14.59 25.96 2.45
CA ILE A 574 13.21 25.50 2.65
C ILE A 574 13.06 24.08 2.10
N LYS A 575 12.56 23.16 2.95
CA LYS A 575 12.31 21.77 2.59
C LYS A 575 11.39 21.68 1.37
N SER A 576 11.83 20.93 0.36
CA SER A 576 11.13 20.69 -0.92
C SER A 576 11.15 21.83 -1.95
N CYS A 577 11.66 23.02 -1.62
CA CYS A 577 11.83 24.13 -2.57
C CYS A 577 13.16 24.02 -3.35
N ALA A 578 13.38 24.86 -4.37
CA ALA A 578 14.65 24.89 -5.08
C ALA A 578 15.78 25.43 -4.19
N GLY A 579 16.97 24.82 -4.32
CA GLY A 579 18.18 25.25 -3.64
C GLY A 579 19.04 26.16 -4.51
N PHE A 580 20.00 26.83 -3.89
CA PHE A 580 20.99 27.67 -4.58
C PHE A 580 22.38 27.06 -4.46
N THR A 581 23.25 27.38 -5.42
CA THR A 581 24.63 26.91 -5.47
C THR A 581 25.57 27.95 -4.89
N ALA A 582 26.53 27.54 -4.08
CA ALA A 582 27.53 28.41 -3.47
C ALA A 582 28.96 28.01 -3.90
N LYS A 583 29.88 28.99 -3.94
CA LYS A 583 31.32 28.72 -4.14
C LYS A 583 31.98 28.20 -2.87
N SER A 584 31.53 28.69 -1.73
CA SER A 584 31.91 28.25 -0.40
C SER A 584 30.73 28.41 0.54
N TRP A 585 30.60 27.54 1.53
CA TRP A 585 29.51 27.63 2.52
C TRP A 585 29.97 27.15 3.90
N PRO A 586 29.50 27.80 4.98
CA PRO A 586 29.85 27.40 6.35
C PRO A 586 29.11 26.13 6.79
N LEU A 587 29.75 25.38 7.69
CA LEU A 587 29.17 24.24 8.38
C LEU A 587 28.65 24.66 9.76
N GLY A 588 27.43 24.26 10.07
CA GLY A 588 26.80 24.35 11.39
C GLY A 588 26.63 22.96 12.02
N ASP A 589 26.01 22.91 13.20
CA ASP A 589 25.88 21.67 13.99
C ASP A 589 25.02 20.58 13.29
N CYS A 590 24.16 20.98 12.36
CA CYS A 590 23.28 20.11 11.58
C CYS A 590 23.75 19.84 10.14
N GLY A 591 24.98 20.23 9.75
CA GLY A 591 25.49 20.11 8.38
C GLY A 591 25.79 21.47 7.73
N LEU A 592 25.39 21.68 6.47
CA LEU A 592 25.51 23.02 5.84
C LEU A 592 24.62 24.01 6.60
N LEU A 593 25.16 25.17 6.97
CA LEU A 593 24.43 26.17 7.74
C LEU A 593 23.14 26.56 7.02
N TYR A 594 22.02 26.58 7.76
CA TYR A 594 20.67 26.87 7.25
C TYR A 594 20.09 25.87 6.22
N ASP A 595 20.71 24.71 5.98
CA ASP A 595 20.10 23.69 5.12
C ASP A 595 18.88 23.04 5.82
N ARG A 596 17.71 23.18 5.19
CA ARG A 596 16.41 22.67 5.65
C ARG A 596 16.03 23.15 7.05
N ASP A 597 16.36 24.38 7.39
CA ASP A 597 15.90 25.02 8.64
C ASP A 597 14.44 25.51 8.57
N TRP A 598 13.85 25.54 7.37
CA TRP A 598 12.44 25.87 7.17
C TRP A 598 11.66 24.75 6.47
N LEU A 599 10.36 24.67 6.73
CA LEU A 599 9.41 23.86 5.97
C LEU A 599 8.06 24.57 5.84
N ILE A 600 7.21 24.07 4.95
CA ILE A 600 5.85 24.58 4.74
C ILE A 600 4.85 23.54 5.21
N LYS A 601 3.83 23.96 5.98
CA LYS A 601 2.73 23.11 6.47
C LYS A 601 1.38 23.54 5.91
N SER A 602 0.46 22.59 5.70
CA SER A 602 -0.93 22.88 5.35
C SER A 602 -1.72 23.41 6.55
N THR A 603 -2.95 23.89 6.31
CA THR A 603 -3.90 24.24 7.38
C THR A 603 -4.30 23.06 8.27
N SER A 604 -4.17 21.82 7.78
CA SER A 604 -4.37 20.59 8.56
C SER A 604 -3.14 20.18 9.40
N GLY A 605 -2.04 20.92 9.32
CA GLY A 605 -0.79 20.65 10.02
C GLY A 605 0.14 19.65 9.32
N GLU A 606 -0.21 19.16 8.13
CA GLU A 606 0.65 18.24 7.37
C GLU A 606 1.81 18.99 6.70
N VAL A 607 3.01 18.41 6.72
CA VAL A 607 4.16 18.94 5.97
C VAL A 607 3.90 18.84 4.46
N LEU A 608 3.97 19.97 3.76
CA LEU A 608 3.94 20.00 2.31
C LEU A 608 5.26 19.49 1.74
N THR A 609 5.16 18.61 0.75
CA THR A 609 6.32 18.04 0.07
C THR A 609 6.14 18.17 -1.43
N GLN A 610 7.25 18.17 -2.18
CA GLN A 610 7.23 18.25 -3.64
C GLN A 610 6.41 17.10 -4.29
N LYS A 611 6.17 15.99 -3.58
CA LYS A 611 5.29 14.90 -4.03
C LYS A 611 3.81 15.30 -4.01
N LYS A 612 3.38 16.02 -2.97
CA LYS A 612 2.00 16.48 -2.78
C LYS A 612 1.74 17.77 -3.55
N CYS A 613 2.71 18.68 -3.54
CA CYS A 613 2.65 19.99 -4.18
C CYS A 613 3.87 20.15 -5.10
N PRO A 614 3.83 19.64 -6.35
CA PRO A 614 4.96 19.71 -7.27
C PRO A 614 5.46 21.13 -7.48
N SER A 615 4.55 22.12 -7.56
CA SER A 615 4.84 23.55 -7.77
C SER A 615 5.87 24.14 -6.80
N MET A 616 6.11 23.53 -5.63
CA MET A 616 7.23 23.92 -4.74
C MET A 616 8.59 23.93 -5.45
N TRP A 617 8.75 23.19 -6.56
CA TRP A 617 9.96 23.22 -7.40
C TRP A 617 10.32 24.62 -7.91
N SER A 618 9.33 25.48 -8.16
CA SER A 618 9.53 26.79 -8.79
C SER A 618 9.92 27.88 -7.78
N ILE A 619 9.73 27.63 -6.49
CA ILE A 619 10.12 28.54 -5.41
C ILE A 619 11.64 28.47 -5.26
N LYS A 620 12.32 29.55 -5.61
CA LYS A 620 13.77 29.68 -5.45
C LYS A 620 14.08 30.40 -4.14
N THR A 621 15.21 30.02 -3.56
CA THR A 621 15.65 30.52 -2.27
C THR A 621 17.11 30.94 -2.37
N HIS A 622 17.49 32.00 -1.66
CA HIS A 622 18.87 32.47 -1.53
C HIS A 622 19.08 33.03 -0.13
N ILE A 623 20.14 32.61 0.55
CA ILE A 623 20.50 33.17 1.86
C ILE A 623 21.65 34.15 1.68
N ASP A 624 21.45 35.36 2.15
CA ASP A 624 22.51 36.33 2.34
C ASP A 624 22.94 36.33 3.82
N LEU A 625 24.15 35.85 4.07
CA LEU A 625 24.73 35.76 5.41
C LEU A 625 25.20 37.13 5.94
N GLU A 626 25.50 38.09 5.07
CA GLU A 626 25.97 39.42 5.46
C GLU A 626 24.78 40.26 5.96
N THR A 627 23.67 40.23 5.23
CA THR A 627 22.45 40.95 5.60
C THR A 627 21.57 40.16 6.57
N GLY A 628 21.77 38.85 6.69
CA GLY A 628 21.01 37.99 7.58
C GLY A 628 19.58 37.76 7.08
N ILE A 629 19.39 37.62 5.77
CA ILE A 629 18.08 37.51 5.10
C ILE A 629 18.00 36.26 4.23
N LEU A 630 16.87 35.56 4.31
CA LEU A 630 16.44 34.54 3.34
C LEU A 630 15.54 35.20 2.30
N HIS A 631 16.04 35.35 1.08
CA HIS A 631 15.29 35.81 -0.08
C HIS A 631 14.54 34.64 -0.73
N VAL A 632 13.26 34.84 -1.02
CA VAL A 632 12.41 33.83 -1.67
C VAL A 632 11.71 34.45 -2.87
N GLU A 633 11.78 33.79 -4.02
CA GLU A 633 11.11 34.22 -5.25
C GLU A 633 10.33 33.07 -5.91
N ALA A 634 9.24 33.39 -6.59
CA ALA A 634 8.45 32.43 -7.36
C ALA A 634 7.99 33.07 -8.69
N PRO A 635 8.01 32.35 -9.83
CA PRO A 635 7.70 32.92 -11.14
C PRO A 635 6.30 33.49 -11.31
N ASN A 636 5.33 32.98 -10.55
CA ASN A 636 3.94 33.43 -10.54
C ASN A 636 3.67 34.61 -9.61
N MET A 637 4.68 35.08 -8.87
CA MET A 637 4.55 36.19 -7.93
C MET A 637 5.12 37.48 -8.55
N LYS A 638 4.45 38.61 -8.30
CA LYS A 638 4.88 39.93 -8.79
C LYS A 638 6.11 40.49 -8.04
N GLY A 639 6.53 39.85 -6.94
CA GLY A 639 7.70 40.20 -6.14
C GLY A 639 8.11 39.06 -5.20
N GLY A 640 9.38 39.06 -4.79
CA GLY A 640 9.90 38.14 -3.77
C GLY A 640 9.52 38.55 -2.35
N ILE A 641 9.80 37.67 -1.39
CA ILE A 641 9.67 37.93 0.03
C ILE A 641 11.01 37.73 0.73
N ASP A 642 11.33 38.66 1.63
CA ASP A 642 12.53 38.64 2.45
C ASP A 642 12.17 38.21 3.87
N ILE A 643 12.80 37.14 4.34
CA ILE A 643 12.55 36.55 5.65
C ILE A 643 13.81 36.72 6.49
N PRO A 644 13.80 37.52 7.58
CA PRO A 644 14.97 37.65 8.43
C PRO A 644 15.38 36.31 9.04
N LEU A 645 16.66 35.97 8.99
CA LEU A 645 17.16 34.73 9.58
C LEU A 645 16.93 34.72 11.09
N ASN A 646 17.05 35.88 11.76
CA ASN A 646 16.94 36.01 13.22
C ASN A 646 15.51 36.25 13.73
N ASN A 647 14.47 36.02 12.92
CA ASN A 647 13.11 36.40 13.30
C ASN A 647 12.58 35.53 14.47
N VAL A 648 12.78 36.02 15.69
CA VAL A 648 12.12 35.59 16.93
C VAL A 648 11.21 36.73 17.39
N ALA A 649 10.43 37.32 16.48
CA ALA A 649 9.45 38.32 16.86
C ALA A 649 8.18 37.62 17.38
N ASN A 650 8.01 37.57 18.71
CA ASN A 650 6.74 37.34 19.42
C ASN A 650 5.79 36.30 18.80
N CYS A 651 6.27 35.10 18.49
CA CYS A 651 5.37 34.02 18.07
C CYS A 651 4.82 33.30 19.31
N GLU A 652 3.49 33.21 19.40
CA GLU A 652 2.86 32.26 20.32
C GLU A 652 3.42 30.85 20.05
N PRO A 653 3.73 30.07 21.10
CA PRO A 653 4.23 28.71 20.91
C PRO A 653 3.11 27.85 20.30
N SER A 654 3.16 27.59 18.99
CA SER A 654 2.14 26.79 18.32
C SER A 654 2.70 25.62 17.53
N SER A 655 2.30 24.43 18.01
CA SER A 655 2.24 23.13 17.35
C SER A 655 3.56 22.40 17.07
N ASN A 656 3.70 21.23 17.72
CA ASN A 656 4.61 20.17 17.30
C ASN A 656 4.30 19.77 15.85
N VAL A 657 5.32 19.73 14.98
CA VAL A 657 5.21 19.23 13.61
C VAL A 657 5.69 17.78 13.57
N THR A 658 4.87 16.86 13.06
CA THR A 658 5.26 15.45 12.95
C THR A 658 6.10 15.21 11.68
N LEU A 659 7.39 14.96 11.84
CA LEU A 659 8.32 14.57 10.78
C LEU A 659 8.71 13.09 10.97
N CYS A 660 8.48 12.23 9.98
CA CYS A 660 8.78 10.78 10.07
C CYS A 660 8.25 10.11 11.35
N SER A 661 7.02 10.48 11.76
CA SER A 661 6.32 10.02 12.97
C SER A 661 6.80 10.60 14.31
N ASN A 662 7.67 11.63 14.31
CA ASN A 662 8.16 12.28 15.53
C ASN A 662 7.75 13.77 15.59
N PRO A 663 7.24 14.27 16.74
CA PRO A 663 6.95 15.69 16.93
C PRO A 663 8.25 16.51 17.04
N VAL A 664 8.32 17.64 16.32
CA VAL A 664 9.44 18.59 16.32
C VAL A 664 8.94 19.99 16.63
N GLY A 665 9.64 20.73 17.49
CA GLY A 665 9.35 22.14 17.76
C GLY A 665 9.64 23.01 16.54
N ALA A 666 8.67 23.83 16.13
CA ALA A 666 8.80 24.75 15.00
C ALA A 666 8.11 26.09 15.32
N ASN A 667 8.72 27.19 14.90
CA ASN A 667 8.23 28.55 15.09
C ASN A 667 7.68 29.08 13.76
N GLN A 668 6.52 29.73 13.78
CA GLN A 668 5.92 30.31 12.58
C GLN A 668 6.69 31.56 12.12
N CYS A 669 6.83 31.76 10.82
CA CYS A 669 7.64 32.86 10.27
C CYS A 669 6.86 34.18 10.04
N GLY A 670 5.58 34.23 10.43
CA GLY A 670 4.71 35.40 10.32
C GLY A 670 3.66 35.30 9.21
N LEU A 671 2.60 36.12 9.33
CA LEU A 671 1.42 36.07 8.45
C LEU A 671 1.71 36.51 7.00
N ASP A 672 2.68 37.40 6.80
CA ASP A 672 3.04 37.84 5.45
C ASP A 672 3.76 36.74 4.67
N ALA A 673 4.59 35.94 5.33
CA ALA A 673 5.17 34.74 4.74
C ALA A 673 4.07 33.73 4.38
N ASP A 674 3.17 33.44 5.31
CA ASP A 674 2.06 32.50 5.08
C ASP A 674 1.17 32.93 3.89
N ARG A 675 0.86 34.22 3.78
CA ARG A 675 0.11 34.78 2.65
C ARG A 675 0.88 34.57 1.35
N TRP A 676 2.16 34.93 1.33
CA TRP A 676 2.99 34.83 0.12
C TRP A 676 3.12 33.38 -0.35
N PHE A 677 3.38 32.41 0.55
CA PHE A 677 3.46 30.99 0.18
C PHE A 677 2.11 30.42 -0.24
N SER A 678 1.02 30.85 0.40
CA SER A 678 -0.33 30.42 0.04
C SER A 678 -0.72 30.86 -1.37
N GLU A 679 -0.36 32.08 -1.75
CA GLU A 679 -0.54 32.61 -3.10
C GLU A 679 0.37 31.90 -4.11
N ALA A 680 1.67 31.76 -3.78
CA ALA A 680 2.64 31.13 -4.67
C ALA A 680 2.32 29.66 -4.99
N LEU A 681 1.73 28.92 -4.03
CA LEU A 681 1.36 27.52 -4.18
C LEU A 681 -0.12 27.28 -4.51
N GLU A 682 -0.92 28.34 -4.62
CA GLU A 682 -2.38 28.28 -4.81
C GLU A 682 -3.09 27.38 -3.78
N THR A 683 -2.52 27.27 -2.58
CA THR A 683 -2.96 26.36 -1.52
C THR A 683 -2.71 27.00 -0.15
N PRO A 684 -3.71 27.11 0.74
CA PRO A 684 -3.52 27.65 2.09
C PRO A 684 -2.43 26.90 2.87
N CYS A 685 -1.37 27.62 3.28
CA CYS A 685 -0.22 27.05 3.97
C CYS A 685 0.53 28.07 4.83
N SER A 686 1.41 27.55 5.70
CA SER A 686 2.24 28.36 6.60
C SER A 686 3.71 27.97 6.55
N LEU A 687 4.61 28.94 6.62
CA LEU A 687 6.05 28.72 6.74
C LEU A 687 6.44 28.63 8.22
N VAL A 688 7.23 27.60 8.54
CA VAL A 688 7.79 27.44 9.89
C VAL A 688 9.31 27.25 9.84
N LYS A 689 10.00 27.83 10.83
CA LYS A 689 11.44 27.67 11.09
C LYS A 689 11.64 26.69 12.25
N ARG A 690 12.70 25.89 12.22
CA ARG A 690 13.09 24.99 13.31
C ARG A 690 13.34 25.78 14.61
N ASP A 691 12.89 25.24 15.75
CA ASP A 691 13.26 25.76 17.07
C ASP A 691 14.65 25.23 17.49
N VAL A 692 15.59 26.13 17.74
CA VAL A 692 16.97 25.82 18.16
C VAL A 692 17.01 25.20 19.57
N LYS A 693 16.00 25.45 20.41
CA LYS A 693 15.90 24.86 21.77
C LYS A 693 15.39 23.42 21.75
N SER A 694 14.68 23.02 20.69
CA SER A 694 14.18 21.66 20.50
C SER A 694 15.32 20.78 19.95
N ARG A 695 16.05 20.08 20.83
CA ARG A 695 17.06 19.09 20.41
C ARG A 695 16.37 17.97 19.61
N PHE A 696 16.61 17.92 18.31
CA PHE A 696 16.14 16.84 17.46
C PHE A 696 17.11 15.66 17.57
N ILE A 697 16.67 14.53 18.12
CA ILE A 697 17.54 13.38 18.45
C ILE A 697 17.16 12.12 17.63
N LYS A 698 18.13 11.72 16.78
CA LYS A 698 18.42 10.45 16.07
C LYS A 698 17.51 9.90 14.94
N PRO A 699 18.14 9.37 13.85
CA PRO A 699 17.52 8.48 12.86
C PRO A 699 17.47 7.01 13.34
N ARG A 700 16.41 6.29 12.95
CA ARG A 700 16.13 4.87 13.26
C ARG A 700 17.12 3.95 12.52
N ARG A 701 17.76 3.00 13.22
CA ARG A 701 18.66 1.98 12.63
C ARG A 701 17.97 1.17 11.53
N SER A 702 18.66 0.94 10.40
CA SER A 702 18.47 -0.28 9.64
C SER A 702 19.17 -1.42 10.40
N THR A 703 18.41 -2.37 10.93
CA THR A 703 18.98 -3.57 11.56
C THR A 703 19.67 -4.44 10.51
N ILE A 704 20.99 -4.30 10.40
CA ILE A 704 21.85 -5.38 9.94
C ILE A 704 22.09 -6.28 11.15
N GLY A 705 21.53 -7.48 11.11
CA GLY A 705 21.82 -8.52 12.08
C GLY A 705 23.23 -9.03 11.87
N SER A 706 24.14 -8.65 12.75
CA SER A 706 25.29 -9.46 13.13
C SER A 706 25.19 -9.63 14.65
N GLY A 707 25.09 -10.89 15.08
CA GLY A 707 25.13 -11.23 16.50
C GLY A 707 26.49 -10.85 17.05
N ASP A 708 26.53 -9.78 17.84
CA ASP A 708 27.35 -9.65 19.03
C ASP A 708 26.93 -8.38 19.77
N LYS A 709 26.38 -8.55 20.97
CA LYS A 709 26.02 -7.44 21.86
C LYS A 709 27.30 -6.81 22.41
N LYS A 710 27.90 -5.88 21.66
CA LYS A 710 28.67 -4.77 22.24
C LYS A 710 27.83 -3.51 22.14
N VAL A 711 27.29 -3.08 23.28
CA VAL A 711 26.68 -1.75 23.44
C VAL A 711 27.82 -0.74 23.37
N PHE A 712 28.10 -0.22 22.18
CA PHE A 712 28.82 1.04 22.04
C PHE A 712 27.79 2.17 22.18
N GLU A 713 27.98 3.06 23.15
CA GLU A 713 27.29 4.35 23.23
C GLU A 713 27.65 5.17 21.98
N GLU A 714 26.85 5.06 20.92
CA GLU A 714 27.02 5.89 19.72
C GLU A 714 26.47 7.29 20.00
N GLU A 715 27.33 8.30 19.93
CA GLU A 715 27.03 9.73 20.14
C GLU A 715 25.81 10.21 19.31
N GLU A 716 25.02 11.10 19.89
CA GLU A 716 23.78 11.64 19.33
C GLU A 716 24.01 12.78 18.32
N THR A 717 23.49 12.61 17.10
CA THR A 717 23.56 13.55 15.97
C THR A 717 22.33 14.45 15.91
N GLU A 718 22.54 15.76 15.78
CA GLU A 718 21.48 16.75 15.54
C GLU A 718 21.21 16.89 14.03
N LEU A 719 19.92 16.95 13.66
CA LEU A 719 19.47 17.13 12.27
C LEU A 719 18.52 18.34 12.18
N SER A 720 18.55 19.04 11.05
CA SER A 720 17.52 20.01 10.66
C SER A 720 16.24 19.28 10.19
N PHE A 721 15.33 19.91 9.44
CA PHE A 721 14.20 19.20 8.81
C PHE A 721 14.63 18.26 7.66
N ALA A 722 15.88 17.79 7.64
CA ALA A 722 16.38 16.71 6.80
C ALA A 722 15.71 15.36 7.14
N ASN A 723 15.67 14.43 6.17
CA ASN A 723 14.98 13.15 6.35
C ASN A 723 15.87 12.06 6.98
N GLU A 724 17.09 11.88 6.47
CA GLU A 724 17.92 10.69 6.75
C GLU A 724 19.34 11.03 7.24
N GLY A 725 19.87 12.24 6.97
CA GLY A 725 21.22 12.64 7.38
C GLY A 725 21.51 14.13 7.10
N GLN A 726 22.63 14.63 7.66
CA GLN A 726 23.03 16.04 7.59
C GLN A 726 23.34 16.50 6.17
N ILE A 727 24.19 15.75 5.46
CA ILE A 727 24.66 16.12 4.13
C ILE A 727 24.51 14.91 3.21
N LEU A 728 23.86 15.13 2.06
CA LEU A 728 23.83 14.15 0.98
C LEU A 728 24.95 14.44 -0.02
N LEU A 729 25.83 13.45 -0.23
CA LEU A 729 26.89 13.50 -1.23
C LEU A 729 26.56 12.58 -2.41
N VAL A 730 26.75 13.07 -3.63
CA VAL A 730 26.55 12.32 -4.88
C VAL A 730 27.76 12.49 -5.80
N SER A 731 28.23 11.40 -6.41
CA SER A 731 29.24 11.48 -7.46
C SER A 731 28.62 11.79 -8.83
N GLN A 732 29.22 12.71 -9.58
CA GLN A 732 28.80 13.00 -10.95
C GLN A 732 28.96 11.77 -11.86
N SER A 733 30.01 10.97 -11.67
CA SER A 733 30.24 9.72 -12.40
C SER A 733 29.09 8.71 -12.21
N SER A 734 28.49 8.66 -11.01
CA SER A 734 27.31 7.83 -10.72
C SER A 734 26.07 8.28 -11.50
N VAL A 735 25.88 9.61 -11.66
CA VAL A 735 24.80 10.18 -12.47
C VAL A 735 25.01 9.91 -13.96
N ASP A 736 26.24 10.02 -14.44
CA ASP A 736 26.60 9.75 -15.84
C ASP A 736 26.40 8.28 -16.20
N ASN A 737 26.73 7.38 -15.27
CA ASN A 737 26.44 5.95 -15.40
C ASN A 737 24.93 5.67 -15.47
N LEU A 738 24.14 6.32 -14.61
CA LEU A 738 22.68 6.23 -14.65
C LEU A 738 22.12 6.74 -15.98
N ASN A 739 22.60 7.89 -16.47
CA ASN A 739 22.21 8.43 -17.77
C ASN A 739 22.52 7.48 -18.91
N SER A 740 23.69 6.84 -18.88
CA SER A 740 24.07 5.82 -19.87
C SER A 740 23.10 4.62 -19.86
N ARG A 741 22.67 4.17 -18.68
CA ARG A 741 21.66 3.10 -18.53
C ARG A 741 20.28 3.53 -19.00
N LEU A 742 19.89 4.78 -18.73
CA LEU A 742 18.62 5.35 -19.18
C LEU A 742 18.56 5.40 -20.71
N VAL A 743 19.61 5.88 -21.37
CA VAL A 743 19.70 5.88 -22.84
C VAL A 743 19.56 4.45 -23.40
N ALA A 744 20.21 3.47 -22.78
CA ALA A 744 20.08 2.07 -23.18
C ALA A 744 18.65 1.51 -22.99
N SER A 745 17.96 1.93 -21.93
CA SER A 745 16.59 1.48 -21.60
C SER A 745 15.48 2.19 -22.40
N THR A 746 15.66 3.47 -22.72
CA THR A 746 14.70 4.28 -23.48
C THR A 746 14.74 3.91 -24.96
N SER A 747 15.95 3.66 -25.49
CA SER A 747 16.14 3.11 -26.84
C SER A 747 15.48 1.74 -27.03
N GLN A 748 15.32 0.95 -25.96
CA GLN A 748 14.57 -0.31 -25.99
C GLN A 748 13.05 -0.09 -25.95
N ARG A 749 12.55 0.85 -25.14
CA ARG A 749 11.11 1.06 -24.91
C ARG A 749 10.39 1.87 -25.98
N ASP A 750 11.02 2.91 -26.54
CA ASP A 750 10.43 3.69 -27.65
C ASP A 750 10.36 2.85 -28.93
N TYR A 751 11.30 1.90 -29.07
CA TYR A 751 11.32 0.93 -30.17
C TYR A 751 10.22 -0.14 -30.05
N GLU A 752 9.89 -0.58 -28.83
CA GLU A 752 8.81 -1.56 -28.53
C GLU A 752 7.38 -1.04 -28.71
N ARG A 753 7.18 0.28 -28.88
CA ARG A 753 5.84 0.91 -28.86
C ARG A 753 5.33 1.43 -30.20
N ASN A 754 5.99 1.11 -31.32
CA ASN A 754 5.60 1.54 -32.68
C ASN A 754 5.27 3.05 -32.80
N ARG A 755 5.97 3.92 -32.04
CA ARG A 755 5.88 5.36 -32.26
C ARG A 755 6.92 5.74 -33.31
N GLU A 756 6.47 6.33 -34.42
CA GLU A 756 7.36 6.99 -35.38
C GLU A 756 8.34 7.88 -34.61
N VAL A 757 9.63 7.63 -34.83
CA VAL A 757 10.73 8.41 -34.27
C VAL A 757 10.65 9.79 -34.92
N ARG A 758 9.94 10.73 -34.30
CA ARG A 758 10.15 12.15 -34.59
C ARG A 758 11.59 12.47 -34.20
N SER A 759 12.36 12.97 -35.16
CA SER A 759 13.79 13.30 -35.09
C SER A 759 14.16 14.34 -34.02
N ASP A 760 13.18 14.91 -33.31
CA ASP A 760 13.38 16.06 -32.42
C ASP A 760 13.19 15.74 -30.93
N LYS A 761 13.15 14.46 -30.51
CA LYS A 761 13.14 14.13 -29.08
C LYS A 761 14.54 14.29 -28.48
N GLN A 762 14.77 15.43 -27.85
CA GLN A 762 15.89 15.66 -26.93
C GLN A 762 15.99 14.48 -25.95
N HIS A 763 17.14 13.81 -25.93
CA HIS A 763 17.35 12.62 -25.09
C HIS A 763 17.07 12.96 -23.61
N PHE A 764 16.27 12.11 -22.95
CA PHE A 764 15.99 12.24 -21.52
C PHE A 764 17.29 12.07 -20.72
N GLN A 765 17.81 13.18 -20.19
CA GLN A 765 19.01 13.23 -19.35
C GLN A 765 18.64 13.69 -17.94
N VAL A 766 19.12 12.94 -16.95
CA VAL A 766 18.95 13.22 -15.52
C VAL A 766 20.05 14.16 -15.07
N ASP A 767 19.65 15.34 -14.61
CA ASP A 767 20.51 16.28 -13.89
C ASP A 767 20.74 15.78 -12.45
N VAL A 768 21.97 15.91 -11.95
CA VAL A 768 22.37 15.59 -10.57
C VAL A 768 21.48 16.28 -9.53
N LYS A 769 20.97 17.48 -9.83
CA LYS A 769 20.03 18.24 -8.99
C LYS A 769 18.72 17.50 -8.70
N ARG A 770 18.32 16.53 -9.53
CA ARG A 770 17.14 15.67 -9.28
C ARG A 770 17.28 14.81 -8.01
N PHE A 771 18.51 14.51 -7.60
CA PHE A 771 18.79 13.80 -6.35
C PHE A 771 18.85 14.72 -5.13
N ARG A 772 18.77 16.03 -5.37
CA ARG A 772 18.90 17.09 -4.37
C ARG A 772 20.14 16.94 -3.45
N PRO A 773 21.34 16.71 -4.00
CA PRO A 773 22.54 16.58 -3.18
C PRO A 773 22.92 17.91 -2.56
N ASN A 774 23.54 17.84 -1.38
CA ASN A 774 24.17 18.99 -0.76
C ASN A 774 25.59 19.20 -1.33
N LEU A 775 26.31 18.11 -1.58
CA LEU A 775 27.65 18.12 -2.15
C LEU A 775 27.72 17.21 -3.38
N VAL A 776 28.35 17.69 -4.46
CA VAL A 776 28.64 16.87 -5.65
C VAL A 776 30.13 16.76 -5.85
N VAL A 777 30.64 15.55 -6.07
CA VAL A 777 32.06 15.28 -6.28
C VAL A 777 32.33 14.74 -7.69
N VAL A 778 33.56 14.96 -8.16
CA VAL A 778 34.06 14.47 -9.45
C VAL A 778 35.41 13.79 -9.27
N GLY A 779 35.78 12.92 -10.22
CA GLY A 779 37.08 12.23 -10.22
C GLY A 779 37.09 10.87 -9.55
N SER A 780 35.95 10.39 -9.04
CA SER A 780 35.76 8.99 -8.63
C SER A 780 35.19 8.15 -9.78
N GLU A 781 35.34 6.83 -9.72
CA GLU A 781 34.54 5.94 -10.56
C GLU A 781 33.08 5.96 -10.09
N ALA A 782 32.18 5.48 -10.96
CA ALA A 782 30.75 5.45 -10.65
C ALA A 782 30.49 4.50 -9.47
N TYR A 783 29.83 5.02 -8.44
CA TYR A 783 29.45 4.34 -7.18
C TYR A 783 30.61 4.02 -6.22
N ASP A 784 31.82 4.53 -6.47
CA ASP A 784 32.92 4.42 -5.51
C ASP A 784 32.54 4.96 -4.13
N GLU A 785 31.65 5.96 -4.08
CA GLU A 785 31.18 6.56 -2.84
C GLU A 785 30.54 5.55 -1.87
N ASP A 786 30.04 4.40 -2.35
CA ASP A 786 29.46 3.37 -1.49
C ASP A 786 30.49 2.67 -0.59
N LEU A 787 31.77 2.71 -0.96
CA LEU A 787 32.87 2.04 -0.26
C LEU A 787 33.61 2.96 0.72
N TRP A 788 33.19 4.22 0.84
CA TRP A 788 33.86 5.22 1.67
C TRP A 788 33.39 5.09 3.12
N ASP A 789 34.32 5.06 4.06
CA ASP A 789 33.99 5.05 5.51
C ASP A 789 34.09 6.44 6.11
N THR A 790 35.14 7.17 5.72
CA THR A 790 35.37 8.56 6.12
C THR A 790 35.95 9.34 4.95
N LEU A 791 35.71 10.64 4.94
CA LEU A 791 36.28 11.54 3.95
C LEU A 791 36.61 12.90 4.57
N ALA A 792 37.61 13.58 4.03
CA ALA A 792 37.97 14.93 4.42
C ALA A 792 37.89 15.88 3.23
N ILE A 793 37.23 17.03 3.42
CA ILE A 793 37.11 18.10 2.41
C ILE A 793 37.82 19.32 3.00
N GLY A 794 39.00 19.66 2.46
CA GLY A 794 39.89 20.60 3.12
C GLY A 794 40.36 20.06 4.48
N ASP A 795 40.09 20.82 5.54
CA ASP A 795 40.42 20.47 6.94
C ASP A 795 39.24 19.84 7.70
N GLU A 796 38.05 19.79 7.09
CA GLU A 796 36.84 19.25 7.70
C GLU A 796 36.72 17.74 7.44
N GLN A 797 36.49 16.97 8.51
CA GLN A 797 36.33 15.52 8.46
C GLN A 797 34.86 15.11 8.54
N PHE A 798 34.49 14.11 7.73
CA PHE A 798 33.16 13.54 7.69
C PHE A 798 33.21 12.02 7.81
N LYS A 799 32.22 11.47 8.50
CA LYS A 799 31.94 10.03 8.59
C LYS A 799 30.80 9.68 7.66
N VAL A 800 30.93 8.58 6.90
CA VAL A 800 29.86 8.05 6.06
C VAL A 800 28.91 7.22 6.92
N ARG A 801 27.61 7.51 6.81
CA ARG A 801 26.55 6.79 7.54
C ARG A 801 25.90 5.68 6.73
N GLY A 802 26.04 5.72 5.41
CA GLY A 802 25.53 4.72 4.47
C GLY A 802 24.86 5.33 3.26
N GLY A 803 24.27 4.48 2.41
CA GLY A 803 23.57 4.89 1.20
C GLY A 803 22.25 5.63 1.49
N CYS A 804 21.91 6.62 0.67
CA CYS A 804 20.65 7.37 0.76
C CYS A 804 19.54 6.69 -0.04
N ASN A 805 18.44 6.35 0.63
CA ASN A 805 17.30 5.69 -0.01
C ASN A 805 16.48 6.70 -0.83
N ARG A 806 16.16 6.35 -2.08
CA ARG A 806 15.45 7.22 -3.02
C ARG A 806 14.00 6.83 -3.17
N CYS A 807 13.17 7.87 -3.22
CA CYS A 807 11.73 7.76 -3.41
C CYS A 807 11.30 8.49 -4.68
N THR A 808 10.00 8.43 -5.01
CA THR A 808 9.41 9.01 -6.23
C THR A 808 9.68 10.49 -6.48
N MET A 809 10.21 11.22 -5.49
CA MET A 809 10.66 12.60 -5.63
C MET A 809 11.70 12.76 -6.76
N VAL A 810 12.62 11.79 -6.95
CA VAL A 810 13.65 11.88 -8.00
C VAL A 810 13.07 11.86 -9.43
N ASN A 811 11.80 11.48 -9.58
CA ASN A 811 11.07 11.46 -10.86
C ASN A 811 10.48 12.84 -11.23
N ILE A 812 10.59 13.83 -10.34
CA ILE A 812 10.18 15.21 -10.60
C ILE A 812 11.37 15.94 -11.21
N ASP A 813 11.19 16.45 -12.42
CA ASP A 813 12.16 17.32 -13.05
C ASP A 813 12.27 18.66 -12.30
N GLN A 814 13.45 18.96 -11.77
CA GLN A 814 13.68 20.18 -10.99
C GLN A 814 13.78 21.44 -11.87
N SER A 815 13.76 21.29 -13.21
CA SER A 815 13.74 22.41 -14.15
C SER A 815 12.35 22.73 -14.71
N SER A 816 11.42 21.77 -14.67
CA SER A 816 10.07 21.93 -15.25
C SER A 816 8.93 21.59 -14.29
N GLY A 817 9.21 20.96 -13.15
CA GLY A 817 8.22 20.47 -12.20
C GLY A 817 7.39 19.29 -12.68
N LYS A 818 7.59 18.86 -13.93
CA LYS A 818 6.81 17.78 -14.52
C LYS A 818 7.30 16.45 -13.95
N ARG A 819 6.33 15.61 -13.58
CA ARG A 819 6.59 14.23 -13.21
C ARG A 819 6.72 13.41 -14.48
N GLU A 820 7.82 12.68 -14.62
CA GLU A 820 8.04 11.84 -15.78
C GLU A 820 7.04 10.69 -15.85
N ALA A 821 6.46 10.47 -17.04
CA ALA A 821 5.39 9.52 -17.23
C ALA A 821 5.80 8.08 -16.89
N LEU A 822 7.09 7.73 -17.06
CA LEU A 822 7.60 6.37 -16.87
C LEU A 822 8.20 6.11 -15.48
N SER A 823 8.00 7.02 -14.52
CA SER A 823 8.60 6.92 -13.18
C SER A 823 10.14 6.81 -13.22
N GLU A 824 10.76 7.41 -14.24
CA GLU A 824 12.22 7.53 -14.35
C GLU A 824 12.74 8.76 -13.62
N PRO A 825 13.96 8.71 -13.05
CA PRO A 825 14.95 7.63 -13.15
C PRO A 825 14.83 6.53 -12.10
N LEU A 826 13.86 6.61 -11.19
CA LEU A 826 13.75 5.68 -10.07
C LEU A 826 13.51 4.24 -10.53
N ALA A 827 12.74 4.03 -11.60
CA ALA A 827 12.53 2.71 -12.19
C ALA A 827 13.85 2.08 -12.67
N THR A 828 14.70 2.84 -13.35
CA THR A 828 16.02 2.36 -13.78
C THR A 828 16.92 2.07 -12.58
N LEU A 829 16.99 2.96 -11.59
CA LEU A 829 17.75 2.74 -10.35
C LEU A 829 17.31 1.46 -9.62
N ALA A 830 16.00 1.22 -9.54
CA ALA A 830 15.44 0.05 -8.88
C ALA A 830 15.92 -1.28 -9.47
N SER A 831 16.35 -1.30 -10.75
CA SER A 831 16.83 -2.50 -11.42
C SER A 831 18.24 -2.95 -11.03
N TYR A 832 19.08 -2.05 -10.48
CA TYR A 832 20.48 -2.38 -10.17
C TYR A 832 21.06 -1.75 -8.90
N ARG A 833 20.32 -0.84 -8.23
CA ARG A 833 20.74 -0.15 -7.00
C ARG A 833 19.87 -0.51 -5.80
N ARG A 834 19.31 -1.72 -5.80
CA ARG A 834 18.40 -2.17 -4.76
C ARG A 834 19.12 -3.02 -3.72
N PHE A 835 19.10 -2.56 -2.47
CA PHE A 835 19.71 -3.25 -1.33
C PHE A 835 18.66 -3.37 -0.22
N LYS A 836 18.30 -4.60 0.15
CA LYS A 836 17.34 -4.90 1.24
C LYS A 836 16.05 -4.04 1.18
N GLY A 837 15.46 -3.88 0.00
CA GLY A 837 14.20 -3.15 -0.19
C GLY A 837 14.30 -1.62 -0.31
N GLN A 838 15.51 -1.07 -0.24
CA GLN A 838 15.81 0.35 -0.48
C GLN A 838 16.46 0.53 -1.85
N ILE A 839 16.19 1.66 -2.51
CA ILE A 839 16.81 2.03 -3.79
C ILE A 839 17.84 3.11 -3.50
N ASN A 840 19.11 2.74 -3.39
CA ASN A 840 20.14 3.63 -2.86
C ASN A 840 20.90 4.39 -3.96
N PHE A 841 21.03 5.69 -3.79
CA PHE A 841 21.83 6.53 -4.69
C PHE A 841 22.47 7.69 -3.93
N GLY A 842 23.80 7.79 -3.99
CA GLY A 842 24.60 8.68 -3.15
C GLY A 842 24.67 8.22 -1.70
N ILE A 843 25.50 8.89 -0.92
CA ILE A 843 25.78 8.57 0.49
C ILE A 843 25.39 9.72 1.42
N LEU A 844 24.99 9.37 2.64
CA LEU A 844 24.76 10.32 3.73
C LEU A 844 26.05 10.45 4.53
N ILE A 845 26.49 11.69 4.73
CA ILE A 845 27.72 12.00 5.46
C ILE A 845 27.39 12.93 6.62
N GLU A 846 28.15 12.78 7.70
CA GLU A 846 28.01 13.53 8.94
C GLU A 846 29.36 14.10 9.35
N GLN A 847 29.36 15.31 9.90
CA GLN A 847 30.59 15.94 10.35
C GLN A 847 31.14 15.26 11.61
N ALA A 848 32.44 14.95 11.64
CA ALA A 848 33.09 14.45 12.84
C ALA A 848 33.22 15.60 13.85
N ARG A 849 32.73 15.40 15.09
CA ARG A 849 32.87 16.42 16.15
C ARG A 849 34.34 16.55 16.56
N HIS A 850 34.88 17.76 16.50
CA HIS A 850 36.18 18.05 17.09
C HIS A 850 36.06 17.93 18.62
N CYS A 851 36.80 17.00 19.20
CA CYS A 851 36.98 16.90 20.64
C CYS A 851 37.78 18.15 21.09
N THR A 852 37.08 19.24 21.38
CA THR A 852 37.66 20.43 22.00
C THR A 852 37.33 20.40 23.49
N ASP A 853 38.37 20.60 24.27
CA ASP A 853 38.46 20.40 25.72
C ASP A 853 37.32 21.11 26.47
N ARG A 854 36.35 20.33 26.98
CA ARG A 854 35.23 20.82 27.82
C ARG A 854 35.64 21.08 29.27
N ARG A 855 36.93 21.26 29.56
CA ARG A 855 37.45 21.64 30.86
C ARG A 855 38.12 23.01 30.74
N LEU A 856 37.33 24.07 30.91
CA LEU A 856 37.71 25.43 31.38
C LEU A 856 36.65 26.44 30.93
N SER A 857 35.44 26.37 31.50
CA SER A 857 34.53 27.53 31.63
C SER A 857 33.42 27.21 32.64
N SER A 858 33.84 26.84 33.85
CA SER A 858 32.95 26.82 35.02
C SER A 858 33.42 27.93 35.96
N LYS A 859 32.83 29.11 35.80
CA LYS A 859 32.81 30.30 36.67
C LYS A 859 32.99 31.54 35.80
N GLU A 860 31.88 32.15 35.43
CA GLU A 860 31.63 33.59 35.62
C GLU A 860 30.19 33.94 35.17
N ASP A 861 29.45 34.48 36.12
CA ASP A 861 28.30 35.39 36.09
C ASP A 861 27.07 35.10 35.19
N GLU A 862 26.04 34.57 35.85
CA GLU A 862 24.65 34.79 35.50
C GLU A 862 24.28 36.26 35.77
N THR A 863 24.20 37.10 34.72
CA THR A 863 23.28 38.26 34.62
C THR A 863 23.43 39.01 33.28
N SER A 864 22.91 38.42 32.19
CA SER A 864 22.26 39.13 31.07
C SER A 864 21.92 38.10 29.99
N LYS A 865 20.68 37.65 29.93
CA LYS A 865 20.19 36.79 28.83
C LYS A 865 19.06 37.50 28.13
N ASP A 866 19.41 38.26 27.10
CA ASP A 866 18.57 38.41 25.92
C ASP A 866 19.41 38.66 24.65
N SER A 867 18.96 38.00 23.58
CA SER A 867 19.11 38.35 22.15
C SER A 867 20.45 38.22 21.39
N ASN A 868 21.17 37.08 21.37
CA ASN A 868 22.06 36.82 20.20
C ASN A 868 22.63 35.39 19.94
N VAL A 869 21.86 34.31 20.14
CA VAL A 869 22.35 32.93 19.90
C VAL A 869 22.80 32.69 18.44
N ASP A 870 22.11 33.24 17.45
CA ASP A 870 22.47 33.09 16.02
C ASP A 870 23.76 33.86 15.65
N SER A 871 24.10 34.96 16.34
CA SER A 871 25.37 35.67 16.11
C SER A 871 26.59 34.87 16.58
N ASP A 872 26.44 34.08 17.65
CA ASP A 872 27.49 33.20 18.16
C ASP A 872 27.63 31.93 17.29
N ILE A 873 26.54 31.41 16.74
CA ILE A 873 26.57 30.34 15.73
C ILE A 873 27.25 30.84 14.46
N LEU A 874 26.88 32.02 13.95
CA LEU A 874 27.54 32.63 12.80
C LEU A 874 29.04 32.82 13.04
N LYS A 875 29.45 33.32 14.22
CA LYS A 875 30.88 33.48 14.56
C LYS A 875 31.64 32.15 14.70
N ARG A 876 31.02 31.10 15.24
CA ARG A 876 31.62 29.75 15.34
C ARG A 876 31.69 29.03 13.99
N SER A 877 30.71 29.23 13.13
CA SER A 877 30.62 28.61 11.80
C SER A 877 31.43 29.32 10.71
N HIS A 878 31.74 30.62 10.86
CA HIS A 878 32.58 31.36 9.89
C HIS A 878 34.00 30.77 9.73
N ASN A 879 34.49 30.02 10.72
CA ASN A 879 35.82 29.38 10.68
C ASN A 879 35.81 27.98 10.03
N ARG A 880 34.65 27.44 9.61
CA ARG A 880 34.49 26.07 9.10
C ARG A 880 33.84 26.07 7.73
N LEU A 881 34.61 26.40 6.69
CA LEU A 881 34.14 26.55 5.32
C LEU A 881 34.52 25.35 4.45
N VAL A 882 33.56 24.88 3.65
CA VAL A 882 33.83 24.00 2.50
C VAL A 882 33.84 24.83 1.22
N HIS A 883 34.77 24.54 0.32
CA HIS A 883 34.99 25.29 -0.92
C HIS A 883 34.95 24.37 -2.15
N VAL A 884 34.27 24.82 -3.20
CA VAL A 884 34.34 24.18 -4.51
C VAL A 884 35.79 24.14 -5.01
N GLY A 885 36.19 23.00 -5.56
CA GLY A 885 37.56 22.71 -6.02
C GLY A 885 38.46 22.10 -4.95
N GLN A 886 38.04 22.01 -3.69
CA GLN A 886 38.82 21.33 -2.66
C GLN A 886 38.99 19.84 -2.97
N ARG A 887 40.20 19.33 -2.70
CA ARG A 887 40.51 17.92 -2.81
C ARG A 887 39.78 17.14 -1.72
N VAL A 888 39.11 16.07 -2.11
CA VAL A 888 38.44 15.13 -1.21
C VAL A 888 39.40 13.97 -0.94
N ARG A 889 39.82 13.81 0.31
CA ARG A 889 40.62 12.68 0.77
C ARG A 889 39.68 11.63 1.33
N VAL A 890 39.68 10.42 0.77
CA VAL A 890 38.77 9.33 1.19
C VAL A 890 39.55 8.22 1.86
N VAL A 891 38.97 7.62 2.89
CA VAL A 891 39.43 6.37 3.50
C VAL A 891 38.38 5.31 3.20
N GLN A 892 38.83 4.17 2.68
CA GLN A 892 37.97 3.06 2.26
C GLN A 892 38.45 1.78 2.94
N THR A 893 37.52 0.98 3.45
CA THR A 893 37.82 -0.37 3.93
C THR A 893 37.97 -1.29 2.72
N LEU A 894 39.17 -1.82 2.50
CA LEU A 894 39.39 -2.93 1.57
C LEU A 894 38.79 -4.19 2.20
N THR A 895 37.52 -4.47 1.93
CA THR A 895 36.93 -5.77 2.24
C THR A 895 37.42 -6.78 1.20
N ASN A 896 38.29 -7.70 1.64
CA ASN A 896 38.68 -8.91 0.91
C ASN A 896 37.51 -9.88 0.76
#